data_AF-A0A930KZA7-F1
#
_entry.id   AF-A0A930KZA7-F1
#
_cell.length_a   1.000
_cell.length_b   1.000
_cell.length_c   1.000
_cell.angle_alpha   90.00
_cell.angle_beta   90.00
_cell.angle_gamma   90.00
#
_symmetry.space_group_name_H-M   'P 1'
#
loop_
_entity.id
_entity.type
_entity.pdbx_description
1 polymer ?
#
loop_
_entity_poly.entity_id
_entity_poly.type
_entity_poly.pdbx_seq_one_letter_code
_entity_poly.pdbx_strand_id
1 'polypeptide(L)'
;MDFFKVCHREKQKNVGGERQTVVEVFPSFSVLPSQDLMVRGKEFFAIWDPDTGFWSTDEYRARELIDQELWAYRDGLDLDEDIPVTVHTLQNFSSQAWSGWRRYLSSLPDNFHDLDGELTWASDKRERSKFATRALPYSVEPGETPSYNTLVQKLYLPEEREKFEWAIGAILAGEARDIQKFLVFYGQAGTGKSTIIGLIEKLFEGYTTTFEAKALGANGNAFAAEVFKNNPLVGIQHDGDLSRIEDNTKLNSIVGHDIMSLNEKYKAPRDIRLRAFLFMGTNRPVKITDAKSGIIRRLIDVHPTGRRLSVAEYHQAVARLPFELGAVAAHCLEVYRRLGKDYYSEYVPMAMIEQTDPFFDFVRSYSDQFVAADEGVTLKQAYDWYKEYVDETGLQFKTPRYRFQEELKEYFNDYQERAANRGDNRRCVYVDFRLDKLERNKPNVVAGKPKLVLESRKSGLSDVCGLAPAQYAGSAGTPARRWDEVTTKLIDLDERELHYLIPADNHIVIDFDLRDETGEKNRDMNLEAAAEWPATYAEFSQGGNGVHLHYIYHGDVNKLSRDYAPGIEVKVFTGKASLRRRFTFSNGLPISPISSGLPERKQRVIRTEVVHSEKTLRSTIEKALRREVHANTKPTIDFIKKVLTTARSTGIEYDLSDLEPAVISFAASSTNHAHACMAQAMNFPYTSEHEEPPNADGADPIVFFDVEVFPNLFIVCWEREDSDQAVQMINPTPQEIEPLLRMKLVGFNNRKYDNHVLYARYLGYDNERLYRLSQRIVSNERSGYFREAYNLSYSDIYDFSSVKQSLKRFELDLGVHHLELGLPWDEPVPEELWPKVASYCVNDVKATKAVFHARAADFKARKILAALSGLSVNDPTAKHAAKILFEGDRNAVEKFVYTDLSKQFPGYKYSFGKSTYRGITTGEGGLVLADPGVYFDVEVFDIASMHPTSIEKLNLFGPYTKNYIAIKEARLAIKHGDLQKARGMLNGALVPFLDGTPEELDDLAYALKIIINIVYGLTAAHFENPFRDPRNQDNIVAKRGALFMVDLVKALEERGVHVLHVKTDSIKVAKPSQETRDFIYEFGRRYGYEFEVEDKYERICLVNDAVYIARDYEGQWHATGAQFAEPYVFKTLFSKEPLTFEDLILKKTVTTSIWMDTGTEEAPDRRYIGRSGAFIPVTEGGGTLWREKDGKYSALGGTKGYRFVEAETMKEAALDGPIDYTYYRAMSDKARSAIEKCSDGTAFLEAGD
;
A
#
# COMPACT_ATOMS: atom_id res chain seq x y z
N MET A 1 35.84 -12.68 -14.14
CA MET A 1 34.38 -12.40 -14.33
C MET A 1 34.14 -10.91 -14.42
N ASP A 2 32.97 -10.44 -14.83
CA ASP A 2 32.71 -9.00 -15.06
C ASP A 2 32.38 -8.17 -13.79
N PHE A 3 31.91 -8.81 -12.71
CA PHE A 3 31.45 -8.15 -11.49
C PHE A 3 32.52 -7.89 -10.44
N PHE A 4 33.76 -8.33 -10.65
CA PHE A 4 34.88 -8.01 -9.76
C PHE A 4 36.19 -7.91 -10.50
N LYS A 5 37.14 -7.20 -9.90
CA LYS A 5 38.53 -7.15 -10.33
C LYS A 5 39.41 -7.58 -9.17
N VAL A 6 40.47 -8.31 -9.47
CA VAL A 6 41.51 -8.58 -8.47
C VAL A 6 42.42 -7.36 -8.38
N CYS A 7 42.59 -6.84 -7.17
CA CYS A 7 43.45 -5.70 -6.87
C CYS A 7 44.51 -6.11 -5.85
N HIS A 8 45.65 -5.43 -5.85
CA HIS A 8 46.62 -5.51 -4.77
C HIS A 8 46.94 -4.13 -4.21
N ARG A 9 47.42 -4.08 -2.98
CA ARG A 9 47.95 -2.87 -2.35
C ARG A 9 49.19 -3.18 -1.53
N GLU A 10 50.13 -2.26 -1.53
CA GLU A 10 51.31 -2.31 -0.68
C GLU A 10 51.04 -1.62 0.66
N LYS A 11 51.50 -2.23 1.75
CA LYS A 11 51.45 -1.66 3.09
C LYS A 11 52.79 -1.80 3.79
N GLN A 12 53.16 -0.77 4.54
CA GLN A 12 54.26 -0.84 5.49
C GLN A 12 53.75 -1.45 6.80
N LYS A 13 54.30 -2.60 7.19
CA LYS A 13 54.03 -3.25 8.48
C LYS A 13 55.29 -3.23 9.34
N ASN A 14 55.14 -2.85 10.60
CA ASN A 14 56.20 -3.03 11.59
C ASN A 14 56.21 -4.50 12.01
N VAL A 15 57.26 -5.23 11.64
CA VAL A 15 57.49 -6.61 12.06
C VAL A 15 58.80 -6.63 12.85
N GLY A 16 58.74 -6.96 14.14
CA GLY A 16 59.95 -7.01 14.98
C GLY A 16 60.66 -5.67 15.26
N GLY A 17 60.03 -4.53 14.92
CA GLY A 17 60.62 -3.19 15.11
C GLY A 17 61.16 -2.53 13.83
N GLU A 18 61.18 -3.25 12.71
CA GLU A 18 61.57 -2.73 11.40
C GLU A 18 60.34 -2.61 10.46
N ARG A 19 60.39 -1.62 9.55
CA ARG A 19 59.34 -1.40 8.55
C ARG A 19 59.57 -2.31 7.34
N GLN A 20 58.67 -3.26 7.12
CA GLN A 20 58.68 -4.15 5.97
C GLN A 20 57.47 -3.85 5.06
N THR A 21 57.70 -3.83 3.74
CA THR A 21 56.65 -3.76 2.73
C THR A 21 55.96 -5.13 2.62
N VAL A 22 54.62 -5.15 2.70
CA VAL A 22 53.76 -6.34 2.53
C VAL A 22 52.73 -6.05 1.45
N VAL A 23 52.50 -7.00 0.56
CA VAL A 23 51.48 -6.90 -0.50
C VAL A 23 50.22 -7.65 -0.07
N GLU A 24 49.06 -7.00 -0.15
CA GLU A 24 47.76 -7.62 0.09
C GLU A 24 46.98 -7.72 -1.23
N VAL A 25 46.60 -8.93 -1.65
CA VAL A 25 45.74 -9.21 -2.82
C VAL A 25 44.31 -9.42 -2.34
N PHE A 26 43.33 -8.74 -2.95
CA PHE A 26 41.92 -8.79 -2.52
C PHE A 26 40.95 -8.55 -3.69
N PRO A 27 39.70 -9.06 -3.59
CA PRO A 27 38.68 -8.84 -4.60
C PRO A 27 38.06 -7.43 -4.44
N SER A 28 37.95 -6.72 -5.55
CA SER A 28 37.26 -5.43 -5.65
C SER A 28 35.99 -5.60 -6.48
N PHE A 29 34.85 -5.70 -5.78
CA PHE A 29 33.54 -5.88 -6.42
C PHE A 29 33.08 -4.59 -7.10
N SER A 30 32.58 -4.73 -8.33
CA SER A 30 32.13 -3.63 -9.19
C SER A 30 30.61 -3.62 -9.26
N VAL A 31 29.98 -2.47 -9.04
CA VAL A 31 28.51 -2.33 -9.12
C VAL A 31 28.09 -2.13 -10.58
N LEU A 32 27.73 -3.21 -11.26
CA LEU A 32 27.17 -3.20 -12.61
C LEU A 32 26.09 -4.29 -12.80
N PRO A 33 25.26 -4.20 -13.85
CA PRO A 33 24.38 -5.31 -14.26
C PRO A 33 25.25 -6.44 -14.82
N SER A 34 25.75 -7.30 -13.94
CA SER A 34 26.65 -8.40 -14.29
C SER A 34 25.99 -9.39 -15.23
N GLN A 35 26.76 -9.87 -16.22
CA GLN A 35 26.40 -10.99 -17.07
C GLN A 35 26.89 -12.33 -16.52
N ASP A 36 27.72 -12.31 -15.47
CA ASP A 36 28.28 -13.51 -14.83
C ASP A 36 27.65 -13.80 -13.45
N LEU A 37 26.96 -12.84 -12.83
CA LEU A 37 26.34 -12.95 -11.50
C LEU A 37 24.90 -12.43 -11.51
N MET A 38 24.00 -13.23 -10.95
CA MET A 38 22.62 -12.87 -10.70
C MET A 38 22.34 -12.65 -9.21
N VAL A 39 21.58 -11.60 -8.93
CA VAL A 39 21.12 -11.23 -7.59
C VAL A 39 19.61 -11.04 -7.61
N ARG A 40 18.91 -11.62 -6.64
CA ARG A 40 17.46 -11.51 -6.50
C ARG A 40 17.10 -11.35 -5.03
N GLY A 41 16.25 -10.37 -4.72
CA GLY A 41 15.83 -10.08 -3.35
C GLY A 41 17.01 -9.74 -2.42
N LYS A 42 18.04 -9.06 -2.94
CA LYS A 42 19.28 -8.74 -2.20
C LYS A 42 20.11 -9.96 -1.74
N GLU A 43 19.86 -11.13 -2.33
CA GLU A 43 20.59 -12.37 -2.07
C GLU A 43 21.22 -12.93 -3.36
N PHE A 44 22.21 -13.81 -3.19
CA PHE A 44 22.78 -14.59 -4.29
C PHE A 44 21.69 -15.41 -4.98
N PHE A 45 21.62 -15.31 -6.32
CA PHE A 45 20.66 -16.09 -7.11
C PHE A 45 21.36 -17.16 -7.97
N ALA A 46 22.35 -16.77 -8.78
CA ALA A 46 23.16 -17.70 -9.56
C ALA A 46 24.47 -17.06 -10.05
N ILE A 47 25.45 -17.87 -10.42
CA ILE A 47 26.70 -17.44 -11.06
C ILE A 47 26.97 -18.29 -12.31
N TRP A 48 27.50 -17.69 -13.36
CA TRP A 48 27.95 -18.42 -14.54
C TRP A 48 29.21 -19.22 -14.21
N ASP A 49 29.14 -20.54 -14.39
CA ASP A 49 30.26 -21.45 -14.19
C ASP A 49 30.89 -21.82 -15.55
N PRO A 50 32.07 -21.26 -15.88
CA PRO A 50 32.73 -21.56 -17.15
C PRO A 50 33.22 -23.01 -17.26
N ASP A 51 33.43 -23.71 -16.14
CA ASP A 51 33.95 -25.08 -16.16
C ASP A 51 32.86 -26.08 -16.61
N THR A 52 31.61 -25.83 -16.22
CA THR A 52 30.47 -26.69 -16.57
C THR A 52 29.69 -26.19 -17.79
N GLY A 53 29.78 -24.88 -18.07
CA GLY A 53 28.97 -24.22 -19.10
C GLY A 53 27.51 -24.04 -18.66
N PHE A 54 27.24 -24.03 -17.36
CA PHE A 54 25.91 -23.82 -16.79
C PHE A 54 25.91 -22.70 -15.75
N TRP A 55 24.73 -22.17 -15.49
CA TRP A 55 24.51 -21.33 -14.31
C TRP A 55 24.45 -22.19 -13.06
N SER A 56 25.22 -21.83 -12.04
CA SER A 56 25.22 -22.47 -10.73
C SER A 56 24.44 -21.65 -9.72
N THR A 57 23.51 -22.30 -9.03
CA THR A 57 22.77 -21.72 -7.89
C THR A 57 23.46 -22.00 -6.54
N ASP A 58 24.66 -22.58 -6.56
CA ASP A 58 25.47 -22.80 -5.36
C ASP A 58 26.38 -21.57 -5.08
N GLU A 59 26.13 -20.90 -3.96
CA GLU A 59 26.93 -19.73 -3.55
C GLU A 59 28.39 -20.11 -3.22
N TYR A 60 28.65 -21.34 -2.79
CA TYR A 60 30.02 -21.81 -2.58
C TYR A 60 30.80 -21.90 -3.89
N ARG A 61 30.12 -22.14 -5.02
CA ARG A 61 30.75 -22.12 -6.33
C ARG A 61 31.22 -20.70 -6.70
N ALA A 62 30.44 -19.68 -6.34
CA ALA A 62 30.85 -18.29 -6.52
C ALA A 62 32.12 -17.96 -5.72
N ARG A 63 32.21 -18.43 -4.47
CA ARG A 63 33.42 -18.32 -3.64
C ARG A 63 34.63 -18.96 -4.33
N GLU A 64 34.50 -20.18 -4.84
CA GLU A 64 35.59 -20.90 -5.50
C GLU A 64 36.14 -20.15 -6.71
N LEU A 65 35.26 -19.68 -7.59
CA LEU A 65 35.64 -18.98 -8.80
C LEU A 65 36.36 -17.65 -8.50
N ILE A 66 35.90 -16.92 -7.47
CA ILE A 66 36.57 -15.69 -7.01
C ILE A 66 37.94 -16.03 -6.41
N ASP A 67 38.03 -17.04 -5.53
CA ASP A 67 39.28 -17.44 -4.89
C ASP A 67 40.32 -17.92 -5.92
N GLN A 68 39.89 -18.65 -6.96
CA GLN A 68 40.74 -19.07 -8.07
C GLN A 68 41.35 -17.88 -8.82
N GLU A 69 40.57 -16.84 -9.16
CA GLU A 69 41.09 -15.63 -9.79
C GLU A 69 42.07 -14.87 -8.88
N LEU A 70 41.84 -14.86 -7.55
CA LEU A 70 42.75 -14.25 -6.58
C LEU A 70 44.11 -14.95 -6.54
N TRP A 71 44.13 -16.28 -6.52
CA TRP A 71 45.37 -17.06 -6.53
C TRP A 71 46.11 -16.95 -7.87
N ALA A 72 45.39 -17.05 -8.99
CA ALA A 72 45.98 -16.88 -10.32
C ALA A 72 46.63 -15.50 -10.49
N TYR A 73 46.01 -14.45 -9.96
CA TYR A 73 46.58 -13.10 -9.96
C TYR A 73 47.83 -13.01 -9.07
N ARG A 74 47.79 -13.60 -7.87
CA ARG A 74 48.95 -13.62 -6.96
C ARG A 74 50.15 -14.36 -7.56
N ASP A 75 49.92 -15.48 -8.22
CA ASP A 75 50.98 -16.27 -8.87
C ASP A 75 51.55 -15.56 -10.12
N GLY A 76 50.82 -14.59 -10.68
CA GLY A 76 51.26 -13.76 -11.80
C GLY A 76 51.89 -12.41 -11.42
N LEU A 77 52.03 -12.10 -10.12
CA LEU A 77 52.69 -10.87 -9.66
C LEU A 77 54.22 -11.04 -9.70
N ASP A 78 54.91 -10.15 -10.40
CA ASP A 78 56.37 -10.06 -10.41
C ASP A 78 56.82 -9.21 -9.21
N LEU A 79 57.23 -9.87 -8.13
CA LEU A 79 57.66 -9.27 -6.86
C LEU A 79 59.00 -9.88 -6.43
N ASP A 80 59.84 -9.08 -5.76
CA ASP A 80 61.08 -9.58 -5.15
C ASP A 80 60.77 -10.71 -4.14
N GLU A 81 61.59 -11.77 -4.11
CA GLU A 81 61.34 -12.99 -3.30
C GLU A 81 61.14 -12.71 -1.79
N ASP A 82 61.64 -11.58 -1.30
CA ASP A 82 61.62 -11.18 0.11
C ASP A 82 60.35 -10.42 0.53
N ILE A 83 59.43 -10.12 -0.40
CA ILE A 83 58.19 -9.37 -0.12
C ILE A 83 57.06 -10.34 0.28
N PRO A 84 56.54 -10.29 1.52
CA PRO A 84 55.44 -11.14 1.93
C PRO A 84 54.14 -10.75 1.22
N VAL A 85 53.46 -11.74 0.63
CA VAL A 85 52.15 -11.55 -0.02
C VAL A 85 51.05 -12.24 0.78
N THR A 86 49.98 -11.51 1.11
CA THR A 86 48.78 -12.03 1.77
C THR A 86 47.59 -11.98 0.83
N VAL A 87 46.89 -13.11 0.63
CA VAL A 87 45.69 -13.19 -0.21
C VAL A 87 44.44 -13.21 0.67
N HIS A 88 43.53 -12.26 0.44
CA HIS A 88 42.25 -12.15 1.14
C HIS A 88 41.17 -12.98 0.45
N THR A 89 41.26 -14.30 0.59
CA THR A 89 40.27 -15.24 0.03
C THR A 89 38.92 -15.13 0.75
N LEU A 90 37.83 -15.41 0.05
CA LEU A 90 36.49 -15.54 0.62
C LEU A 90 36.39 -16.77 1.54
N GLN A 91 37.19 -17.80 1.30
CA GLN A 91 37.27 -18.97 2.20
C GLN A 91 37.75 -18.61 3.61
N ASN A 92 38.68 -17.66 3.74
CA ASN A 92 39.22 -17.27 5.03
C ASN A 92 38.36 -16.16 5.66
N PHE A 93 37.50 -16.50 6.62
CA PHE A 93 36.62 -15.52 7.27
C PHE A 93 37.36 -14.32 7.90
N SER A 94 38.59 -14.52 8.40
CA SER A 94 39.40 -13.46 8.98
C SER A 94 39.86 -12.40 7.97
N SER A 95 39.80 -12.69 6.67
CA SER A 95 40.11 -11.74 5.60
C SER A 95 39.04 -10.65 5.44
N GLN A 96 37.85 -10.85 6.01
CA GLN A 96 36.65 -10.03 5.79
C GLN A 96 36.11 -10.03 4.34
N ALA A 97 36.70 -10.80 3.42
CA ALA A 97 36.25 -10.86 2.02
C ALA A 97 34.85 -11.47 1.88
N TRP A 98 34.51 -12.51 2.66
CA TRP A 98 33.15 -13.08 2.70
C TRP A 98 32.09 -12.09 3.23
N SER A 99 32.42 -11.37 4.31
CA SER A 99 31.57 -10.28 4.82
C SER A 99 31.37 -9.18 3.78
N GLY A 100 32.44 -8.85 3.03
CA GLY A 100 32.40 -7.94 1.89
C GLY A 100 31.49 -8.44 0.75
N TRP A 101 31.56 -9.73 0.41
CA TRP A 101 30.69 -10.38 -0.57
C TRP A 101 29.20 -10.31 -0.18
N ARG A 102 28.85 -10.64 1.06
CA ARG A 102 27.46 -10.55 1.56
C ARG A 102 26.94 -9.11 1.57
N ARG A 103 27.79 -8.15 1.98
CA ARG A 103 27.44 -6.73 1.91
C ARG A 103 27.28 -6.25 0.48
N TYR A 104 28.13 -6.72 -0.44
CA TYR A 104 28.03 -6.43 -1.86
C TYR A 104 26.70 -6.92 -2.43
N LEU A 105 26.37 -8.21 -2.25
CA LEU A 105 25.08 -8.79 -2.69
C LEU A 105 23.87 -8.02 -2.14
N SER A 106 23.87 -7.71 -0.84
CA SER A 106 22.74 -6.99 -0.21
C SER A 106 22.59 -5.53 -0.64
N SER A 107 23.64 -4.96 -1.24
CA SER A 107 23.66 -3.60 -1.77
C SER A 107 23.34 -3.53 -3.25
N LEU A 108 23.30 -4.67 -3.96
CA LEU A 108 22.98 -4.73 -5.38
C LEU A 108 21.46 -4.69 -5.60
N PRO A 109 20.97 -3.98 -6.64
CA PRO A 109 19.61 -4.13 -7.10
C PRO A 109 19.41 -5.52 -7.74
N ASP A 110 18.15 -5.94 -7.85
CA ASP A 110 17.82 -7.20 -8.50
C ASP A 110 18.25 -7.19 -9.98
N ASN A 111 19.00 -8.22 -10.37
CA ASN A 111 19.47 -8.48 -11.71
C ASN A 111 19.50 -10.00 -11.91
N PHE A 112 18.43 -10.57 -12.44
CA PHE A 112 18.29 -12.01 -12.64
C PHE A 112 17.42 -12.33 -13.87
N HIS A 113 17.60 -13.53 -14.40
CA HIS A 113 16.68 -14.15 -15.36
C HIS A 113 16.13 -15.43 -14.75
N ASP A 114 14.92 -15.83 -15.13
CA ASP A 114 14.40 -17.13 -14.71
C ASP A 114 15.30 -18.24 -15.26
N LEU A 115 15.81 -19.07 -14.36
CA LEU A 115 16.64 -20.23 -14.71
C LEU A 115 15.74 -21.37 -15.18
N ASP A 116 16.25 -22.18 -16.11
CA ASP A 116 15.59 -23.41 -16.59
C ASP A 116 14.16 -23.18 -17.15
N GLY A 117 13.88 -21.96 -17.64
CA GLY A 117 12.59 -21.59 -18.22
C GLY A 117 12.29 -22.22 -19.58
N GLU A 118 13.29 -22.84 -20.20
CA GLU A 118 13.20 -23.63 -21.43
C GLU A 118 13.99 -24.93 -21.26
N LEU A 119 13.55 -26.00 -21.93
CA LEU A 119 14.25 -27.29 -21.90
C LEU A 119 15.58 -27.18 -22.64
N THR A 120 16.65 -27.60 -21.98
CA THR A 120 17.99 -27.73 -22.60
C THR A 120 18.29 -29.19 -22.85
N TRP A 121 18.63 -29.53 -24.10
CA TRP A 121 18.93 -30.91 -24.54
C TRP A 121 20.40 -31.28 -24.31
N ALA A 122 20.71 -32.58 -24.26
CA ALA A 122 22.09 -33.05 -24.17
C ALA A 122 22.98 -32.54 -25.33
N SER A 123 22.40 -32.39 -26.52
CA SER A 123 23.08 -31.93 -27.75
C SER A 123 23.15 -30.40 -27.88
N ASP A 124 22.46 -29.65 -27.02
CA ASP A 124 22.43 -28.20 -27.10
C ASP A 124 23.79 -27.58 -26.77
N LYS A 125 24.12 -26.52 -27.51
CA LYS A 125 25.29 -25.70 -27.19
C LYS A 125 25.08 -24.97 -25.87
N ARG A 126 26.06 -25.09 -24.97
CA ARG A 126 26.07 -24.48 -23.64
C ARG A 126 26.50 -23.02 -23.73
N GLU A 127 25.58 -22.10 -23.46
CA GLU A 127 25.80 -20.67 -23.58
C GLU A 127 25.09 -19.89 -22.46
N ARG A 128 25.68 -18.76 -22.04
CA ARG A 128 25.15 -17.89 -20.97
C ARG A 128 23.71 -17.45 -21.20
N SER A 129 23.38 -17.13 -22.45
CA SER A 129 22.07 -16.63 -22.90
C SER A 129 20.93 -17.64 -22.75
N LYS A 130 21.24 -18.95 -22.58
CA LYS A 130 20.23 -19.99 -22.35
C LYS A 130 19.72 -20.04 -20.90
N PHE A 131 20.43 -19.42 -19.96
CA PHE A 131 20.04 -19.40 -18.53
C PHE A 131 19.77 -20.79 -17.93
N ALA A 132 20.44 -21.81 -18.46
CA ALA A 132 20.29 -23.20 -18.05
C ALA A 132 21.21 -23.54 -16.89
N THR A 133 20.71 -24.28 -15.91
CA THR A 133 21.50 -24.90 -14.82
C THR A 133 21.81 -26.37 -15.10
N ARG A 134 21.09 -26.97 -16.07
CA ARG A 134 21.17 -28.40 -16.41
C ARG A 134 20.75 -28.66 -17.85
N ALA A 135 20.95 -29.89 -18.31
CA ALA A 135 20.40 -30.40 -19.57
C ALA A 135 19.81 -31.79 -19.36
N LEU A 136 18.81 -32.16 -20.16
CA LEU A 136 18.26 -33.52 -20.17
C LEU A 136 19.32 -34.51 -20.67
N PRO A 137 19.30 -35.77 -20.20
CA PRO A 137 20.31 -36.77 -20.56
C PRO A 137 20.15 -37.33 -21.99
N TYR A 138 19.14 -36.88 -22.73
CA TYR A 138 18.82 -37.33 -24.08
C TYR A 138 18.49 -36.14 -25.00
N SER A 139 18.36 -36.41 -26.30
CA SER A 139 17.89 -35.45 -27.32
C SER A 139 16.62 -35.96 -27.99
N VAL A 140 15.81 -35.07 -28.54
CA VAL A 140 14.58 -35.43 -29.27
C VAL A 140 14.97 -35.96 -30.65
N GLU A 141 14.82 -37.26 -30.86
CA GLU A 141 15.18 -37.94 -32.10
C GLU A 141 14.08 -38.94 -32.50
N PRO A 142 13.65 -38.98 -33.78
CA PRO A 142 12.71 -40.00 -34.24
C PRO A 142 13.27 -41.41 -34.07
N GLY A 143 12.48 -42.35 -33.54
CA GLY A 143 12.89 -43.73 -33.32
C GLY A 143 11.73 -44.66 -32.94
N GLU A 144 12.00 -45.95 -32.83
CA GLU A 144 11.00 -46.95 -32.41
C GLU A 144 10.78 -46.92 -30.89
N THR A 145 9.52 -47.09 -30.48
CA THR A 145 9.10 -47.05 -29.06
C THR A 145 8.36 -48.33 -28.64
N PRO A 146 8.95 -49.54 -28.81
CA PRO A 146 8.23 -50.80 -28.61
C PRO A 146 7.80 -51.01 -27.16
N SER A 147 8.62 -50.63 -26.17
CA SER A 147 8.29 -50.80 -24.75
C SER A 147 7.23 -49.82 -24.30
N TYR A 148 7.33 -48.55 -24.73
CA TYR A 148 6.30 -47.54 -24.50
C TYR A 148 4.96 -47.92 -25.14
N ASN A 149 4.96 -48.36 -26.41
CA ASN A 149 3.76 -48.81 -27.10
C ASN A 149 3.10 -49.99 -26.40
N THR A 150 3.89 -51.00 -26.01
CA THR A 150 3.39 -52.17 -25.25
C THR A 150 2.70 -51.74 -23.95
N LEU A 151 3.27 -50.76 -23.26
CA LEU A 151 2.77 -50.25 -22.00
C LEU A 151 1.48 -49.43 -22.18
N VAL A 152 1.51 -48.42 -23.04
CA VAL A 152 0.41 -47.46 -23.20
C VAL A 152 -0.80 -48.07 -23.91
N GLN A 153 -0.61 -48.86 -24.96
CA GLN A 153 -1.72 -49.47 -25.71
C GLN A 153 -2.52 -50.47 -24.86
N LYS A 154 -1.87 -51.11 -23.87
CA LYS A 154 -2.55 -52.00 -22.94
C LYS A 154 -3.31 -51.22 -21.87
N LEU A 155 -2.69 -50.16 -21.34
CA LEU A 155 -3.21 -49.40 -20.20
C LEU A 155 -4.28 -48.37 -20.58
N TYR A 156 -4.22 -47.75 -21.76
CA TYR A 156 -5.09 -46.65 -22.19
C TYR A 156 -5.70 -46.89 -23.57
N LEU A 157 -6.92 -46.38 -23.78
CA LEU A 157 -7.53 -46.31 -25.12
C LEU A 157 -6.80 -45.26 -25.98
N PRO A 158 -6.87 -45.36 -27.33
CA PRO A 158 -6.24 -44.40 -28.23
C PRO A 158 -6.60 -42.93 -27.94
N GLU A 159 -7.86 -42.65 -27.60
CA GLU A 159 -8.35 -41.30 -27.28
C GLU A 159 -7.83 -40.80 -25.91
N GLU A 160 -7.70 -41.69 -24.93
CA GLU A 160 -7.20 -41.36 -23.60
C GLU A 160 -5.69 -41.16 -23.57
N ARG A 161 -4.94 -41.91 -24.40
CA ARG A 161 -3.49 -41.68 -24.52
C ARG A 161 -3.14 -40.38 -25.22
N GLU A 162 -3.93 -39.97 -26.21
CA GLU A 162 -3.69 -38.75 -26.98
C GLU A 162 -3.68 -37.51 -26.07
N LYS A 163 -4.52 -37.49 -25.03
CA LYS A 163 -4.59 -36.42 -24.03
C LYS A 163 -3.24 -36.14 -23.35
N PHE A 164 -2.58 -37.18 -22.84
CA PHE A 164 -1.30 -37.00 -22.16
C PHE A 164 -0.12 -36.92 -23.13
N GLU A 165 -0.19 -37.56 -24.30
CA GLU A 165 0.81 -37.39 -25.36
C GLU A 165 0.84 -35.94 -25.88
N TRP A 166 -0.33 -35.33 -26.05
CA TRP A 166 -0.46 -33.91 -26.37
C TRP A 166 0.11 -33.01 -25.28
N ALA A 167 -0.19 -33.29 -24.01
CA ALA A 167 0.33 -32.50 -22.89
C ALA A 167 1.87 -32.58 -22.78
N ILE A 168 2.44 -33.77 -22.95
CA ILE A 168 3.90 -33.96 -23.00
C ILE A 168 4.47 -33.18 -24.20
N GLY A 169 3.88 -33.31 -25.39
CA GLY A 169 4.30 -32.58 -26.58
C GLY A 169 4.24 -31.06 -26.44
N ALA A 170 3.24 -30.53 -25.74
CA ALA A 170 3.10 -29.11 -25.46
C ALA A 170 4.23 -28.57 -24.56
N ILE A 171 4.67 -29.36 -23.58
CA ILE A 171 5.83 -29.01 -22.73
C ILE A 171 7.12 -29.05 -23.55
N LEU A 172 7.30 -30.09 -24.38
CA LEU A 172 8.46 -30.23 -25.26
C LEU A 172 8.56 -29.09 -26.28
N ALA A 173 7.43 -28.59 -26.77
CA ALA A 173 7.36 -27.44 -27.68
C ALA A 173 7.59 -26.08 -26.98
N GLY A 174 7.58 -26.04 -25.64
CA GLY A 174 7.69 -24.82 -24.85
C GLY A 174 6.40 -23.97 -24.81
N GLU A 175 5.31 -24.44 -25.41
CA GLU A 175 4.02 -23.73 -25.48
C GLU A 175 3.14 -23.99 -24.25
N ALA A 176 3.46 -25.00 -23.43
CA ALA A 176 2.76 -25.30 -22.18
C ALA A 176 2.66 -24.11 -21.22
N ARG A 177 3.59 -23.15 -21.28
CA ARG A 177 3.60 -21.92 -20.47
C ARG A 177 2.47 -20.94 -20.78
N ASP A 178 1.77 -21.17 -21.88
CA ASP A 178 0.65 -20.35 -22.37
C ASP A 178 -0.64 -21.17 -22.49
N ILE A 179 -0.66 -22.41 -21.98
CA ILE A 179 -1.80 -23.32 -22.04
C ILE A 179 -2.41 -23.45 -20.65
N GLN A 180 -3.61 -22.89 -20.47
CA GLN A 180 -4.34 -22.93 -19.21
C GLN A 180 -5.07 -24.26 -19.01
N LYS A 181 -4.34 -25.38 -19.07
CA LYS A 181 -4.87 -26.74 -18.85
C LYS A 181 -3.98 -27.52 -17.88
N PHE A 182 -4.58 -28.47 -17.18
CA PHE A 182 -3.85 -29.46 -16.39
C PHE A 182 -4.49 -30.84 -16.52
N LEU A 183 -3.73 -31.89 -16.23
CA LEU A 183 -4.13 -33.26 -16.52
C LEU A 183 -4.29 -34.09 -15.25
N VAL A 184 -5.42 -34.78 -15.14
CA VAL A 184 -5.77 -35.65 -14.01
C VAL A 184 -6.00 -37.08 -14.48
N PHE A 185 -5.11 -37.99 -14.07
CA PHE A 185 -5.30 -39.43 -14.21
C PHE A 185 -6.27 -39.95 -13.14
N TYR A 186 -7.47 -40.35 -13.54
CA TYR A 186 -8.52 -40.85 -12.64
C TYR A 186 -8.83 -42.32 -12.91
N GLY A 187 -8.88 -43.14 -11.85
CA GLY A 187 -9.16 -44.58 -11.94
C GLY A 187 -8.81 -45.33 -10.66
N GLN A 188 -9.04 -46.64 -10.59
CA GLN A 188 -8.70 -47.43 -9.40
C GLN A 188 -7.18 -47.55 -9.15
N ALA A 189 -6.78 -47.93 -7.93
CA ALA A 189 -5.39 -48.21 -7.62
C ALA A 189 -4.85 -49.41 -8.45
N GLY A 190 -3.59 -49.35 -8.87
CA GLY A 190 -2.95 -50.42 -9.64
C GLY A 190 -3.36 -50.49 -11.13
N THR A 191 -3.92 -49.41 -11.68
CA THR A 191 -4.35 -49.32 -13.09
C THR A 191 -3.30 -48.73 -14.04
N GLY A 192 -2.10 -48.42 -13.55
CA GLY A 192 -0.97 -47.93 -14.37
C GLY A 192 -0.73 -46.42 -14.34
N LYS A 193 -1.54 -45.64 -13.60
CA LYS A 193 -1.41 -44.17 -13.49
C LYS A 193 -0.01 -43.72 -13.01
N SER A 194 0.46 -44.28 -11.89
CA SER A 194 1.78 -43.95 -11.34
C SER A 194 2.92 -44.32 -12.29
N THR A 195 2.71 -45.31 -13.17
CA THR A 195 3.69 -45.69 -14.20
C THR A 195 3.85 -44.59 -15.25
N ILE A 196 2.75 -44.01 -15.74
CA ILE A 196 2.82 -42.92 -16.71
C ILE A 196 3.36 -41.64 -16.07
N ILE A 197 2.92 -41.32 -14.84
CA ILE A 197 3.48 -40.19 -14.10
C ILE A 197 5.00 -40.36 -13.90
N GLY A 198 5.47 -41.57 -13.56
CA GLY A 198 6.91 -41.86 -13.46
C GLY A 198 7.65 -41.81 -14.80
N LEU A 199 6.97 -42.04 -15.94
CA LEU A 199 7.55 -41.79 -17.27
C LEU A 199 7.69 -40.29 -17.54
N ILE A 200 6.67 -39.48 -17.21
CA ILE A 200 6.71 -38.02 -17.34
C ILE A 200 7.85 -37.45 -16.50
N GLU A 201 8.03 -37.95 -15.28
CA GLU A 201 9.13 -37.54 -14.40
C GLU A 201 10.51 -37.80 -15.02
N LYS A 202 10.68 -38.95 -15.71
CA LYS A 202 11.92 -39.27 -16.44
C LYS A 202 12.11 -38.43 -17.70
N LEU A 203 11.04 -38.10 -18.42
CA LEU A 203 11.11 -37.26 -19.62
C LEU A 203 11.56 -35.83 -19.27
N PHE A 204 11.16 -35.33 -18.11
CA PHE A 204 11.46 -33.96 -17.66
C PHE A 204 12.36 -33.94 -16.41
N GLU A 205 13.30 -34.89 -16.31
CA GLU A 205 14.19 -35.03 -15.15
C GLU A 205 14.90 -33.70 -14.84
N GLY A 206 14.79 -33.25 -13.59
CA GLY A 206 15.34 -31.97 -13.14
C GLY A 206 14.47 -30.74 -13.47
N TYR A 207 13.41 -30.86 -14.26
CA TYR A 207 12.43 -29.79 -14.51
C TYR A 207 11.09 -30.03 -13.80
N THR A 208 11.03 -31.08 -12.97
CA THR A 208 9.85 -31.52 -12.23
C THR A 208 9.89 -31.06 -10.77
N THR A 209 8.70 -30.86 -10.18
CA THR A 209 8.52 -30.72 -8.73
C THR A 209 7.35 -31.58 -8.26
N THR A 210 7.36 -31.99 -6.99
CA THR A 210 6.23 -32.66 -6.37
C THR A 210 5.40 -31.67 -5.56
N PHE A 211 4.08 -31.68 -5.74
CA PHE A 211 3.17 -30.82 -4.98
C PHE A 211 2.02 -31.60 -4.35
N GLU A 212 1.38 -31.01 -3.34
CA GLU A 212 0.17 -31.56 -2.72
C GLU A 212 -1.00 -30.61 -2.94
N ALA A 213 -1.94 -30.98 -3.80
CA ALA A 213 -3.08 -30.14 -4.13
C ALA A 213 -3.98 -29.81 -2.94
N LYS A 214 -4.07 -30.73 -1.96
CA LYS A 214 -4.78 -30.47 -0.70
C LYS A 214 -4.13 -29.33 0.08
N ALA A 215 -2.80 -29.27 0.14
CA ALA A 215 -2.09 -28.17 0.80
C ALA A 215 -2.27 -26.84 0.05
N LEU A 216 -2.35 -26.88 -1.28
CA LEU A 216 -2.66 -25.72 -2.11
C LEU A 216 -4.10 -25.22 -1.96
N GLY A 217 -5.05 -26.13 -1.69
CA GLY A 217 -6.47 -25.83 -1.55
C GLY A 217 -6.99 -25.66 -0.12
N ALA A 218 -6.10 -25.71 0.88
CA ALA A 218 -6.42 -25.55 2.30
C ALA A 218 -6.23 -24.10 2.77
N ASN A 219 -7.19 -23.60 3.53
CA ASN A 219 -7.14 -22.27 4.16
C ASN A 219 -6.00 -22.20 5.22
N GLY A 220 -5.27 -21.09 5.25
CA GLY A 220 -4.21 -20.84 6.24
C GLY A 220 -2.81 -21.40 5.91
N ASN A 221 -2.64 -22.15 4.81
CA ASN A 221 -1.33 -22.69 4.44
C ASN A 221 -0.55 -21.71 3.51
N ALA A 222 0.03 -20.67 4.11
CA ALA A 222 0.72 -19.59 3.40
C ALA A 222 1.97 -20.06 2.62
N PHE A 223 2.55 -21.21 2.97
CA PHE A 223 3.79 -21.76 2.40
C PHE A 223 3.57 -22.89 1.38
N ALA A 224 2.32 -23.28 1.09
CA ALA A 224 2.04 -24.43 0.21
C ALA A 224 2.59 -24.28 -1.23
N ALA A 225 2.76 -23.05 -1.71
CA ALA A 225 3.33 -22.76 -3.02
C ALA A 225 4.88 -22.81 -3.04
N GLU A 226 5.55 -22.96 -1.89
CA GLU A 226 7.03 -22.96 -1.78
C GLU A 226 7.70 -24.00 -2.69
N VAL A 227 7.05 -25.14 -2.94
CA VAL A 227 7.58 -26.18 -3.85
C VAL A 227 7.80 -25.71 -5.30
N PHE A 228 7.19 -24.58 -5.68
CA PHE A 228 7.34 -23.95 -6.99
C PHE A 228 8.37 -22.81 -7.01
N LYS A 229 9.18 -22.64 -5.95
CA LYS A 229 10.10 -21.51 -5.80
C LYS A 229 11.13 -21.33 -6.91
N ASN A 230 11.50 -22.43 -7.58
CA ASN A 230 12.45 -22.47 -8.70
C ASN A 230 11.74 -22.46 -10.07
N ASN A 231 10.44 -22.19 -10.12
CA ASN A 231 9.62 -22.17 -11.34
C ASN A 231 9.75 -23.44 -12.22
N PRO A 232 9.48 -24.64 -11.68
CA PRO A 232 9.57 -25.89 -12.44
C PRO A 232 8.61 -25.89 -13.63
N LEU A 233 8.97 -26.56 -14.72
CA LEU A 233 8.12 -26.68 -15.91
C LEU A 233 6.99 -27.70 -15.73
N VAL A 234 7.19 -28.68 -14.84
CA VAL A 234 6.24 -29.76 -14.60
C VAL A 234 5.97 -29.92 -13.10
N GLY A 235 4.70 -29.86 -12.70
CA GLY A 235 4.27 -30.17 -11.34
C GLY A 235 3.61 -31.55 -11.30
N ILE A 236 4.03 -32.43 -10.38
CA ILE A 236 3.55 -33.81 -10.30
C ILE A 236 2.95 -34.09 -8.92
N GLN A 237 1.81 -34.79 -8.91
CA GLN A 237 1.26 -35.43 -7.72
C GLN A 237 0.82 -36.86 -8.05
N HIS A 238 1.43 -37.88 -7.44
CA HIS A 238 1.10 -39.28 -7.74
C HIS A 238 -0.26 -39.73 -7.19
N ASP A 239 -0.66 -39.23 -6.03
CA ASP A 239 -1.94 -39.51 -5.38
C ASP A 239 -2.46 -38.25 -4.68
N GLY A 240 -3.57 -37.72 -5.18
CA GLY A 240 -4.20 -36.50 -4.68
C GLY A 240 -5.69 -36.68 -4.45
N ASP A 241 -6.17 -36.22 -3.29
CA ASP A 241 -7.60 -36.17 -3.00
C ASP A 241 -8.13 -34.73 -3.17
N LEU A 242 -8.67 -34.46 -4.36
CA LEU A 242 -9.33 -33.18 -4.67
C LEU A 242 -10.80 -33.15 -4.24
N SER A 243 -11.32 -34.23 -3.64
CA SER A 243 -12.74 -34.28 -3.24
C SER A 243 -13.08 -33.38 -2.04
N ARG A 244 -12.04 -32.88 -1.34
CA ARG A 244 -12.15 -32.09 -0.11
C ARG A 244 -11.48 -30.71 -0.19
N ILE A 245 -11.18 -30.22 -1.39
CA ILE A 245 -10.64 -28.86 -1.53
C ILE A 245 -11.75 -27.85 -1.23
N GLU A 246 -11.46 -26.94 -0.31
CA GLU A 246 -12.37 -25.86 0.12
C GLU A 246 -12.24 -24.63 -0.79
N ASP A 247 -11.01 -24.29 -1.21
CA ASP A 247 -10.70 -23.15 -2.09
C ASP A 247 -9.85 -23.57 -3.30
N ASN A 248 -10.36 -23.31 -4.51
CA ASN A 248 -9.69 -23.63 -5.77
C ASN A 248 -8.86 -22.47 -6.34
N THR A 249 -8.81 -21.32 -5.67
CA THR A 249 -8.23 -20.06 -6.20
C THR A 249 -6.74 -20.17 -6.49
N LYS A 250 -5.95 -20.79 -5.60
CA LYS A 250 -4.50 -20.97 -5.80
C LYS A 250 -4.20 -21.93 -6.95
N LEU A 251 -4.89 -23.06 -7.04
CA LEU A 251 -4.73 -24.00 -8.14
C LEU A 251 -5.15 -23.38 -9.47
N ASN A 252 -6.23 -22.59 -9.47
CA ASN A 252 -6.63 -21.79 -10.63
C ASN A 252 -5.56 -20.77 -11.03
N SER A 253 -4.92 -20.11 -10.08
CA SER A 253 -3.87 -19.13 -10.37
C SER A 253 -2.62 -19.79 -10.97
N ILE A 254 -2.25 -20.98 -10.48
CA ILE A 254 -1.12 -21.77 -10.99
C ILE A 254 -1.39 -22.23 -12.43
N VAL A 255 -2.54 -22.84 -12.68
CA VAL A 255 -2.92 -23.31 -14.03
C VAL A 255 -3.24 -22.15 -14.97
N GLY A 256 -3.65 -21.00 -14.43
CA GLY A 256 -3.88 -19.77 -15.19
C GLY A 256 -2.59 -19.06 -15.61
N HIS A 257 -1.43 -19.44 -15.06
CA HIS A 257 -0.16 -18.74 -15.18
C HIS A 257 -0.22 -17.30 -14.65
N ASP A 258 -1.02 -17.08 -13.61
CA ASP A 258 -1.18 -15.78 -12.95
C ASP A 258 0.05 -15.45 -12.09
N ILE A 259 0.28 -14.16 -11.84
CA ILE A 259 1.31 -13.72 -10.87
C ILE A 259 0.76 -13.99 -9.47
N MET A 260 1.50 -14.75 -8.68
CA MET A 260 1.15 -15.00 -7.28
C MET A 260 2.29 -14.66 -6.33
N SER A 261 1.93 -14.24 -5.12
CA SER A 261 2.88 -14.05 -4.02
C SER A 261 3.30 -15.41 -3.46
N LEU A 262 4.56 -15.75 -3.65
CA LEU A 262 5.24 -16.89 -3.07
C LEU A 262 5.82 -16.51 -1.71
N ASN A 263 5.33 -17.16 -0.65
CA ASN A 263 5.90 -17.03 0.68
C ASN A 263 6.83 -18.22 0.96
N GLU A 264 8.08 -17.92 1.31
CA GLU A 264 9.04 -18.91 1.81
C GLU A 264 9.29 -18.65 3.30
N LYS A 265 9.49 -19.72 4.08
CA LYS A 265 9.79 -19.55 5.51
C LYS A 265 11.06 -18.72 5.69
N TYR A 266 11.00 -17.74 6.60
CA TYR A 266 12.10 -16.85 6.95
C TYR A 266 12.58 -15.93 5.81
N LYS A 267 11.82 -15.80 4.72
CA LYS A 267 12.10 -14.87 3.61
C LYS A 267 10.92 -13.95 3.36
N ALA A 268 11.21 -12.79 2.78
CA ALA A 268 10.17 -11.86 2.37
C ALA A 268 9.29 -12.48 1.26
N PRO A 269 7.97 -12.23 1.26
CA PRO A 269 7.09 -12.61 0.15
C PRO A 269 7.61 -12.06 -1.18
N ARG A 270 7.59 -12.88 -2.24
CA ARG A 270 7.96 -12.46 -3.59
C ARG A 270 6.90 -12.82 -4.61
N ASP A 271 6.69 -11.96 -5.59
CA ASP A 271 5.82 -12.29 -6.71
C ASP A 271 6.55 -13.20 -7.71
N ILE A 272 5.86 -14.25 -8.16
CA ILE A 272 6.35 -15.17 -9.18
C ILE A 272 5.21 -15.53 -10.13
N ARG A 273 5.52 -15.61 -11.43
CA ARG A 273 4.62 -16.20 -12.43
C ARG A 273 4.97 -17.67 -12.60
N LEU A 274 4.09 -18.54 -12.12
CA LEU A 274 4.30 -19.98 -12.23
C LEU A 274 3.91 -20.50 -13.62
N ARG A 275 4.84 -21.18 -14.28
CA ARG A 275 4.68 -21.70 -15.65
C ARG A 275 4.55 -23.22 -15.72
N ALA A 276 4.36 -23.87 -14.57
CA ALA A 276 4.30 -25.32 -14.46
C ALA A 276 3.03 -25.88 -15.10
N PHE A 277 3.17 -26.91 -15.93
CA PHE A 277 2.06 -27.77 -16.35
C PHE A 277 1.85 -28.87 -15.30
N LEU A 278 0.63 -29.03 -14.79
CA LEU A 278 0.36 -29.93 -13.66
C LEU A 278 -0.17 -31.29 -14.12
N PHE A 279 0.38 -32.36 -13.57
CA PHE A 279 -0.07 -33.75 -13.69
C PHE A 279 -0.43 -34.31 -12.32
N MET A 280 -1.61 -34.94 -12.23
CA MET A 280 -2.09 -35.50 -10.97
C MET A 280 -2.69 -36.89 -11.16
N GLY A 281 -2.40 -37.80 -10.24
CA GLY A 281 -3.12 -39.07 -10.09
C GLY A 281 -4.15 -38.98 -8.96
N THR A 282 -5.36 -39.49 -9.19
CA THR A 282 -6.38 -39.59 -8.13
C THR A 282 -7.23 -40.85 -8.27
N ASN A 283 -7.74 -41.35 -7.15
CA ASN A 283 -8.70 -42.46 -7.08
C ASN A 283 -10.13 -41.97 -6.86
N ARG A 284 -10.35 -40.67 -6.63
CA ARG A 284 -11.66 -40.06 -6.38
C ARG A 284 -11.98 -39.03 -7.45
N PRO A 285 -13.25 -38.86 -7.82
CA PRO A 285 -13.60 -37.78 -8.73
C PRO A 285 -13.32 -36.43 -8.07
N VAL A 286 -12.90 -35.46 -8.88
CA VAL A 286 -12.60 -34.10 -8.43
C VAL A 286 -13.92 -33.42 -8.07
N LYS A 287 -14.07 -32.92 -6.84
CA LYS A 287 -15.32 -32.29 -6.41
C LYS A 287 -15.51 -30.96 -7.14
N ILE A 288 -16.63 -30.85 -7.85
CA ILE A 288 -17.02 -29.65 -8.57
C ILE A 288 -18.13 -28.97 -7.78
N THR A 289 -17.85 -27.75 -7.30
CA THR A 289 -18.73 -27.04 -6.35
C THR A 289 -19.67 -26.04 -6.99
N ASP A 290 -19.44 -25.68 -8.26
CA ASP A 290 -20.20 -24.67 -9.02
C ASP A 290 -19.87 -24.80 -10.53
N ALA A 291 -20.88 -24.74 -11.41
CA ALA A 291 -20.73 -24.69 -12.87
C ALA A 291 -19.84 -23.53 -13.37
N LYS A 292 -19.67 -22.48 -12.56
CA LYS A 292 -18.76 -21.33 -12.82
C LYS A 292 -17.31 -21.57 -12.41
N SER A 293 -16.99 -22.73 -11.83
CA SER A 293 -15.65 -23.01 -11.33
C SER A 293 -14.61 -23.06 -12.47
N GLY A 294 -13.60 -22.19 -12.38
CA GLY A 294 -12.50 -22.12 -13.34
C GLY A 294 -11.72 -23.44 -13.49
N ILE A 295 -11.81 -24.33 -12.50
CA ILE A 295 -11.10 -25.62 -12.51
C ILE A 295 -11.66 -26.56 -13.60
N ILE A 296 -12.97 -26.52 -13.84
CA ILE A 296 -13.67 -27.42 -14.78
C ILE A 296 -13.19 -27.17 -16.21
N ARG A 297 -13.08 -25.90 -16.59
CA ARG A 297 -12.65 -25.49 -17.94
C ARG A 297 -11.16 -25.72 -18.16
N ARG A 298 -10.40 -26.03 -17.10
CA ARG A 298 -8.95 -26.22 -17.14
C ARG A 298 -8.53 -27.69 -17.00
N LEU A 299 -9.41 -28.56 -16.51
CA LEU A 299 -9.11 -29.97 -16.24
C LEU A 299 -9.28 -30.85 -17.49
N ILE A 300 -8.28 -31.68 -17.76
CA ILE A 300 -8.36 -32.80 -18.72
C ILE A 300 -8.27 -34.10 -17.91
N ASP A 301 -9.33 -34.92 -17.93
CA ASP A 301 -9.37 -36.21 -17.26
C ASP A 301 -8.87 -37.33 -18.18
N VAL A 302 -8.01 -38.20 -17.65
CA VAL A 302 -7.47 -39.37 -18.35
C VAL A 302 -7.85 -40.65 -17.60
N HIS A 303 -8.53 -41.56 -18.30
CA HIS A 303 -9.08 -42.80 -17.75
C HIS A 303 -8.29 -44.03 -18.25
N PRO A 304 -7.68 -44.84 -17.36
CA PRO A 304 -7.08 -46.10 -17.74
C PRO A 304 -8.16 -47.15 -18.02
N THR A 305 -7.86 -48.09 -18.92
CA THR A 305 -8.75 -49.21 -19.30
C THR A 305 -8.99 -50.22 -18.18
N GLY A 306 -8.18 -50.20 -17.12
CA GLY A 306 -8.16 -51.21 -16.06
C GLY A 306 -7.47 -52.53 -16.45
N ARG A 307 -7.04 -52.70 -17.71
CA ARG A 307 -6.28 -53.86 -18.17
C ARG A 307 -4.87 -53.83 -17.58
N ARG A 308 -4.31 -55.00 -17.29
CA ARG A 308 -2.98 -55.14 -16.67
C ARG A 308 -2.06 -55.96 -17.57
N LEU A 309 -0.76 -55.68 -17.48
CA LEU A 309 0.32 -56.52 -17.99
C LEU A 309 0.65 -57.59 -16.95
N SER A 310 1.23 -58.72 -17.36
CA SER A 310 1.84 -59.62 -16.39
C SER A 310 3.02 -58.92 -15.69
N VAL A 311 3.37 -59.38 -14.48
CA VAL A 311 4.48 -58.81 -13.71
C VAL A 311 5.79 -58.82 -14.52
N ALA A 312 6.06 -59.92 -15.24
CA ALA A 312 7.26 -60.04 -16.07
C ALA A 312 7.27 -59.04 -17.23
N GLU A 313 6.17 -58.93 -17.99
CA GLU A 313 6.05 -57.99 -19.11
C GLU A 313 6.16 -56.53 -18.64
N TYR A 314 5.55 -56.20 -17.50
CA TYR A 314 5.62 -54.85 -16.92
C TYR A 314 7.06 -54.49 -16.52
N HIS A 315 7.74 -55.35 -15.76
CA HIS A 315 9.11 -55.11 -15.32
C HIS A 315 10.06 -54.97 -16.52
N GLN A 316 9.88 -55.82 -17.54
CA GLN A 316 10.68 -55.76 -18.75
C GLN A 316 10.45 -54.47 -19.55
N ALA A 317 9.19 -54.05 -19.73
CA ALA A 317 8.86 -52.82 -20.43
C ALA A 317 9.39 -51.59 -19.69
N VAL A 318 9.16 -51.50 -18.37
CA VAL A 318 9.61 -50.35 -17.54
C VAL A 318 11.12 -50.22 -17.48
N ALA A 319 11.85 -51.34 -17.42
CA ALA A 319 13.32 -51.35 -17.42
C ALA A 319 13.92 -50.82 -18.73
N ARG A 320 13.19 -50.90 -19.85
CA ARG A 320 13.65 -50.46 -21.18
C ARG A 320 13.26 -49.03 -21.52
N LEU A 321 12.27 -48.44 -20.86
CA LEU A 321 11.81 -47.06 -21.09
C LEU A 321 12.94 -46.00 -21.10
N PRO A 322 13.97 -46.04 -20.23
CA PRO A 322 15.04 -45.04 -20.28
C PRO A 322 15.79 -44.95 -21.62
N PHE A 323 15.82 -46.03 -22.40
CA PHE A 323 16.46 -46.07 -23.71
C PHE A 323 15.56 -45.56 -24.84
N GLU A 324 14.26 -45.39 -24.58
CA GLU A 324 13.26 -44.94 -25.55
C GLU A 324 12.87 -43.46 -25.37
N LEU A 325 13.42 -42.75 -24.36
CA LEU A 325 12.96 -41.40 -23.97
C LEU A 325 12.99 -40.38 -25.12
N GLY A 326 14.06 -40.34 -25.91
CA GLY A 326 14.17 -39.43 -27.06
C GLY A 326 13.14 -39.69 -28.14
N ALA A 327 12.88 -40.98 -28.43
CA ALA A 327 11.88 -41.41 -29.40
C ALA A 327 10.44 -41.18 -28.91
N VAL A 328 10.19 -41.39 -27.61
CA VAL A 328 8.90 -41.07 -26.96
C VAL A 328 8.65 -39.56 -27.01
N ALA A 329 9.66 -38.73 -26.71
CA ALA A 329 9.56 -37.29 -26.80
C ALA A 329 9.24 -36.82 -28.23
N ALA A 330 9.92 -37.39 -29.24
CA ALA A 330 9.65 -37.09 -30.65
C ALA A 330 8.20 -37.44 -31.04
N HIS A 331 7.70 -38.61 -30.64
CA HIS A 331 6.32 -39.03 -30.86
C HIS A 331 5.30 -38.07 -30.23
N CYS A 332 5.47 -37.73 -28.94
CA CYS A 332 4.58 -36.79 -28.27
C CYS A 332 4.59 -35.40 -28.90
N LEU A 333 5.76 -34.91 -29.32
CA LEU A 333 5.89 -33.63 -30.02
C LEU A 333 5.17 -33.63 -31.37
N GLU A 334 5.23 -34.74 -32.11
CA GLU A 334 4.48 -34.92 -33.37
C GLU A 334 2.96 -34.92 -33.14
N VAL A 335 2.50 -35.65 -32.11
CA VAL A 335 1.08 -35.65 -31.72
C VAL A 335 0.60 -34.23 -31.42
N TYR A 336 1.36 -33.46 -30.63
CA TYR A 336 1.03 -32.07 -30.34
C TYR A 336 1.00 -31.20 -31.60
N ARG A 337 2.00 -31.30 -32.48
CA ARG A 337 2.04 -30.54 -33.75
C ARG A 337 0.88 -30.88 -34.68
N ARG A 338 0.45 -32.14 -34.72
CA ARG A 338 -0.68 -32.60 -35.53
C ARG A 338 -2.01 -32.02 -35.04
N LEU A 339 -2.22 -32.01 -33.73
CA LEU A 339 -3.49 -31.59 -33.11
C LEU A 339 -3.59 -30.08 -32.92
N GLY A 340 -2.45 -29.43 -32.65
CA GLY A 340 -2.37 -28.00 -32.39
C GLY A 340 -2.63 -27.61 -30.94
N LYS A 341 -2.28 -26.36 -30.61
CA LYS A 341 -2.39 -25.77 -29.28
C LYS A 341 -3.84 -25.71 -28.76
N ASP A 342 -4.80 -25.40 -29.62
CA ASP A 342 -6.18 -25.13 -29.21
C ASP A 342 -7.08 -26.37 -29.18
N TYR A 343 -6.54 -27.55 -29.50
CA TYR A 343 -7.32 -28.79 -29.65
C TYR A 343 -8.17 -29.13 -28.41
N TYR A 344 -7.59 -29.04 -27.22
CA TYR A 344 -8.29 -29.28 -25.95
C TYR A 344 -8.78 -27.99 -25.25
N SER A 345 -8.74 -26.82 -25.91
CA SER A 345 -9.12 -25.54 -25.29
C SER A 345 -10.56 -25.55 -24.75
N GLU A 346 -11.51 -26.11 -25.52
CA GLU A 346 -12.92 -26.25 -25.15
C GLU A 346 -13.28 -27.56 -24.43
N TYR A 347 -12.30 -28.45 -24.20
CA TYR A 347 -12.53 -29.73 -23.53
C TYR A 347 -13.04 -29.53 -22.10
N VAL A 348 -14.10 -30.26 -21.75
CA VAL A 348 -14.72 -30.30 -20.42
C VAL A 348 -14.92 -31.76 -19.97
N PRO A 349 -14.54 -32.13 -18.73
CA PRO A 349 -14.56 -33.50 -18.24
C PRO A 349 -15.97 -33.94 -17.78
N MET A 350 -16.89 -34.19 -18.72
CA MET A 350 -18.31 -34.41 -18.39
C MET A 350 -18.56 -35.61 -17.46
N ALA A 351 -17.76 -36.68 -17.59
CA ALA A 351 -17.87 -37.85 -16.72
C ALA A 351 -17.55 -37.54 -15.24
N MET A 352 -16.69 -36.55 -14.97
CA MET A 352 -16.40 -36.10 -13.60
C MET A 352 -17.47 -35.15 -13.07
N ILE A 353 -18.02 -34.28 -13.92
CA ILE A 353 -19.12 -33.36 -13.57
C ILE A 353 -20.34 -34.15 -13.13
N GLU A 354 -20.75 -35.14 -13.93
CA GLU A 354 -21.92 -35.99 -13.65
C GLU A 354 -21.83 -36.70 -12.30
N GLN A 355 -20.64 -37.08 -11.84
CA GLN A 355 -20.45 -37.75 -10.55
C GLN A 355 -20.41 -36.80 -9.35
N THR A 356 -20.21 -35.49 -9.55
CA THR A 356 -19.86 -34.56 -8.46
C THR A 356 -20.70 -33.30 -8.36
N ASP A 357 -21.47 -32.95 -9.40
CA ASP A 357 -22.37 -31.80 -9.46
C ASP A 357 -23.83 -32.26 -9.53
N PRO A 358 -24.57 -32.24 -8.39
CA PRO A 358 -25.98 -32.63 -8.35
C PRO A 358 -26.92 -31.71 -9.14
N PHE A 359 -26.53 -30.46 -9.42
CA PHE A 359 -27.34 -29.55 -10.21
C PHE A 359 -27.23 -29.86 -11.69
N PHE A 360 -26.00 -30.12 -12.18
CA PHE A 360 -25.79 -30.60 -13.54
C PHE A 360 -26.51 -31.92 -13.80
N ASP A 361 -26.43 -32.87 -12.85
CA ASP A 361 -27.15 -34.16 -12.93
C ASP A 361 -28.67 -33.98 -12.98
N PHE A 362 -29.23 -33.05 -12.18
CA PHE A 362 -30.63 -32.65 -12.29
C PHE A 362 -30.99 -32.13 -13.69
N VAL A 363 -30.22 -31.15 -14.21
CA VAL A 363 -30.52 -30.57 -15.53
C VAL A 363 -30.46 -31.60 -16.64
N ARG A 364 -29.51 -32.54 -16.55
CA ARG A 364 -29.37 -33.64 -17.50
C ARG A 364 -30.50 -34.67 -17.36
N SER A 365 -30.88 -35.02 -16.15
CA SER A 365 -31.97 -35.97 -15.88
C SER A 365 -33.34 -35.44 -16.33
N TYR A 366 -33.51 -34.12 -16.34
CA TYR A 366 -34.74 -33.44 -16.77
C TYR A 366 -34.62 -32.80 -18.17
N SER A 367 -33.58 -33.12 -18.95
CA SER A 367 -33.34 -32.46 -20.24
C SER A 367 -34.48 -32.66 -21.23
N ASP A 368 -35.10 -33.84 -21.24
CA ASP A 368 -36.22 -34.15 -22.13
C ASP A 368 -37.44 -33.27 -21.82
N GLN A 369 -37.70 -33.01 -20.54
CA GLN A 369 -38.78 -32.12 -20.08
C GLN A 369 -38.47 -30.65 -20.39
N PHE A 370 -37.20 -30.24 -20.31
CA PHE A 370 -36.78 -28.89 -20.72
C PHE A 370 -36.88 -28.69 -22.24
N VAL A 371 -36.50 -29.70 -23.03
CA VAL A 371 -36.60 -29.67 -24.50
C VAL A 371 -38.05 -29.72 -24.98
N ALA A 372 -38.92 -30.51 -24.32
CA ALA A 372 -40.33 -30.63 -24.68
C ALA A 372 -41.18 -29.38 -24.35
N ALA A 373 -40.62 -28.39 -23.64
CA ALA A 373 -41.32 -27.18 -23.23
C ALA A 373 -41.14 -26.05 -24.26
N ASP A 374 -41.82 -26.16 -25.40
CA ASP A 374 -41.74 -25.22 -26.54
C ASP A 374 -42.01 -23.75 -26.18
N GLU A 375 -42.85 -23.49 -25.17
CA GLU A 375 -43.21 -22.14 -24.70
C GLU A 375 -42.37 -21.64 -23.50
N GLY A 376 -41.28 -22.35 -23.17
CA GLY A 376 -40.41 -22.05 -22.04
C GLY A 376 -40.91 -22.55 -20.68
N VAL A 377 -40.00 -22.73 -19.74
CA VAL A 377 -40.27 -23.27 -18.39
C VAL A 377 -40.22 -22.16 -17.36
N THR A 378 -41.20 -22.11 -16.44
CA THR A 378 -41.18 -21.10 -15.37
C THR A 378 -40.24 -21.51 -14.22
N LEU A 379 -39.64 -20.54 -13.53
CA LEU A 379 -38.85 -20.78 -12.31
C LEU A 379 -39.60 -21.59 -11.26
N LYS A 380 -40.91 -21.37 -11.13
CA LYS A 380 -41.72 -22.15 -10.19
C LYS A 380 -41.72 -23.63 -10.59
N GLN A 381 -42.01 -23.92 -11.85
CA GLN A 381 -42.08 -25.28 -12.39
C GLN A 381 -40.72 -26.00 -12.32
N ALA A 382 -39.64 -25.35 -12.76
CA ALA A 382 -38.31 -25.92 -12.68
C ALA A 382 -37.86 -26.17 -11.22
N TYR A 383 -38.21 -25.28 -10.28
CA TYR A 383 -37.90 -25.48 -8.87
C TYR A 383 -38.77 -26.57 -8.21
N ASP A 384 -39.98 -26.79 -8.72
CA ASP A 384 -40.83 -27.91 -8.28
C ASP A 384 -40.21 -29.26 -8.71
N TRP A 385 -39.74 -29.39 -9.95
CA TRP A 385 -38.98 -30.56 -10.41
C TRP A 385 -37.68 -30.78 -9.62
N TYR A 386 -36.96 -29.71 -9.30
CA TYR A 386 -35.74 -29.82 -8.50
C TYR A 386 -36.00 -30.33 -7.07
N LYS A 387 -37.12 -29.94 -6.45
CA LYS A 387 -37.48 -30.48 -5.12
C LYS A 387 -37.79 -31.98 -5.19
N GLU A 388 -38.47 -32.43 -6.25
CA GLU A 388 -38.75 -33.85 -6.48
C GLU A 388 -37.44 -34.63 -6.66
N TYR A 389 -36.54 -34.16 -7.51
CA TYR A 389 -35.20 -34.72 -7.68
C TYR A 389 -34.41 -34.81 -6.35
N VAL A 390 -34.44 -33.76 -5.52
CA VAL A 390 -33.79 -33.77 -4.19
C VAL A 390 -34.37 -34.84 -3.28
N ASP A 391 -35.70 -35.00 -3.29
CA ASP A 391 -36.39 -35.98 -2.46
C ASP A 391 -36.12 -37.42 -2.96
N GLU A 392 -36.03 -37.64 -4.28
CA GLU A 392 -35.70 -38.95 -4.90
C GLU A 392 -34.24 -39.38 -4.70
N THR A 393 -33.30 -38.45 -4.82
CA THR A 393 -31.86 -38.72 -4.73
C THR A 393 -31.32 -38.71 -3.30
N GLY A 394 -32.14 -38.28 -2.33
CA GLY A 394 -31.76 -38.22 -0.91
C GLY A 394 -30.76 -37.10 -0.59
N LEU A 395 -30.73 -36.02 -1.39
CA LEU A 395 -29.88 -34.86 -1.13
C LEU A 395 -30.29 -34.17 0.18
N GLN A 396 -29.35 -34.02 1.11
CA GLN A 396 -29.63 -33.52 2.47
C GLN A 396 -30.00 -32.02 2.53
N PHE A 397 -29.61 -31.23 1.52
CA PHE A 397 -29.79 -29.79 1.50
C PHE A 397 -30.42 -29.34 0.17
N LYS A 398 -31.53 -28.59 0.27
CA LYS A 398 -32.21 -27.98 -0.89
C LYS A 398 -31.54 -26.66 -1.24
N THR A 399 -31.09 -26.50 -2.48
CA THR A 399 -30.54 -25.23 -2.98
C THR A 399 -31.58 -24.11 -2.87
N PRO A 400 -31.27 -22.95 -2.27
CA PRO A 400 -32.20 -21.83 -2.18
C PRO A 400 -32.68 -21.36 -3.55
N ARG A 401 -33.96 -21.00 -3.67
CA ARG A 401 -34.63 -20.69 -4.94
C ARG A 401 -33.95 -19.60 -5.77
N TYR A 402 -33.36 -18.56 -5.15
CA TYR A 402 -32.64 -17.51 -5.88
C TYR A 402 -31.33 -18.03 -6.49
N ARG A 403 -30.62 -18.93 -5.79
CA ARG A 403 -29.39 -19.56 -6.28
C ARG A 403 -29.70 -20.53 -7.41
N PHE A 404 -30.74 -21.35 -7.23
CA PHE A 404 -31.28 -22.21 -8.30
C PHE A 404 -31.66 -21.39 -9.55
N GLN A 405 -32.27 -20.22 -9.37
CA GLN A 405 -32.63 -19.34 -10.48
C GLN A 405 -31.40 -18.90 -11.27
N GLU A 406 -30.37 -18.39 -10.61
CA GLU A 406 -29.16 -17.92 -11.30
C GLU A 406 -28.39 -19.05 -11.98
N GLU A 407 -28.36 -20.24 -11.38
CA GLU A 407 -27.66 -21.40 -11.91
C GLU A 407 -28.37 -21.99 -13.13
N LEU A 408 -29.71 -22.05 -13.11
CA LEU A 408 -30.49 -22.58 -14.22
C LEU A 408 -30.42 -21.71 -15.48
N LYS A 409 -30.26 -20.37 -15.35
CA LYS A 409 -30.10 -19.46 -16.50
C LYS A 409 -28.96 -19.90 -17.43
N GLU A 410 -27.95 -20.56 -16.89
CA GLU A 410 -26.83 -21.03 -17.70
C GLU A 410 -27.22 -22.10 -18.71
N TYR A 411 -28.33 -22.80 -18.55
CA TYR A 411 -28.74 -23.85 -19.47
C TYR A 411 -29.75 -23.37 -20.52
N PHE A 412 -30.01 -22.06 -20.59
CA PHE A 412 -30.94 -21.46 -21.54
C PHE A 412 -30.28 -20.26 -22.26
N ASN A 413 -30.75 -19.95 -23.47
CA ASN A 413 -30.27 -18.79 -24.22
C ASN A 413 -30.94 -17.49 -23.77
N ASP A 414 -32.17 -17.57 -23.25
CA ASP A 414 -32.91 -16.40 -22.78
C ASP A 414 -33.61 -16.65 -21.43
N TYR A 415 -33.75 -15.57 -20.65
CA TYR A 415 -34.47 -15.55 -19.38
C TYR A 415 -35.31 -14.28 -19.29
N GLN A 416 -36.63 -14.45 -19.20
CA GLN A 416 -37.59 -13.35 -19.21
C GLN A 416 -38.24 -13.18 -17.83
N GLU A 417 -38.10 -12.01 -17.22
CA GLU A 417 -38.79 -11.71 -15.95
C GLU A 417 -40.33 -11.72 -16.11
N ARG A 418 -40.82 -11.34 -17.30
CA ARG A 418 -42.22 -11.46 -17.74
C ARG A 418 -42.25 -12.00 -19.17
N ALA A 419 -43.12 -12.96 -19.43
CA ALA A 419 -43.28 -13.53 -20.76
C ALA A 419 -43.56 -12.44 -21.82
N ALA A 420 -42.90 -12.53 -22.97
CA ALA A 420 -42.95 -11.50 -24.02
C ALA A 420 -44.30 -11.41 -24.77
N ASN A 421 -45.18 -12.41 -24.66
CA ASN A 421 -46.39 -12.53 -25.47
C ASN A 421 -47.64 -11.89 -24.83
N ARG A 422 -48.44 -11.20 -25.65
CA ARG A 422 -49.66 -10.50 -25.23
C ARG A 422 -50.74 -11.52 -24.80
N GLY A 423 -50.90 -11.72 -23.50
CA GLY A 423 -51.85 -12.68 -22.92
C GLY A 423 -51.19 -13.73 -22.02
N ASP A 424 -49.86 -13.84 -22.03
CA ASP A 424 -49.11 -14.72 -21.14
C ASP A 424 -48.69 -13.95 -19.88
N ASN A 425 -49.25 -14.34 -18.73
CA ASN A 425 -48.98 -13.72 -17.43
C ASN A 425 -47.86 -14.45 -16.65
N ARG A 426 -47.18 -15.44 -17.26
CA ARG A 426 -46.08 -16.17 -16.62
C ARG A 426 -44.90 -15.22 -16.35
N ARG A 427 -44.27 -15.41 -15.19
CA ARG A 427 -43.11 -14.64 -14.73
C ARG A 427 -41.92 -15.56 -14.55
N CYS A 428 -40.72 -15.01 -14.71
CA CYS A 428 -39.46 -15.74 -14.56
C CYS A 428 -39.41 -17.00 -15.44
N VAL A 429 -39.44 -16.80 -16.76
CA VAL A 429 -39.52 -17.88 -17.78
C VAL A 429 -38.16 -18.09 -18.42
N TYR A 430 -37.71 -19.34 -18.47
CA TYR A 430 -36.52 -19.79 -19.20
C TYR A 430 -36.90 -20.24 -20.60
N VAL A 431 -36.21 -19.74 -21.61
CA VAL A 431 -36.55 -19.98 -23.03
C VAL A 431 -35.31 -20.45 -23.77
N ASP A 432 -35.52 -21.40 -24.69
CA ASP A 432 -34.50 -21.95 -25.58
C ASP A 432 -33.36 -22.70 -24.83
N PHE A 433 -33.64 -23.97 -24.49
CA PHE A 433 -32.73 -24.83 -23.73
C PHE A 433 -31.48 -25.20 -24.55
N ARG A 434 -30.31 -25.02 -23.94
CA ARG A 434 -29.00 -25.30 -24.52
C ARG A 434 -28.59 -26.75 -24.32
N LEU A 435 -29.01 -27.61 -25.24
CA LEU A 435 -28.57 -29.01 -25.26
C LEU A 435 -27.05 -29.15 -25.48
N ASP A 436 -26.43 -28.20 -26.21
CA ASP A 436 -24.98 -28.17 -26.47
C ASP A 436 -24.14 -28.15 -25.18
N LYS A 437 -24.67 -27.59 -24.08
CA LYS A 437 -23.98 -27.57 -22.79
C LYS A 437 -23.88 -28.92 -22.11
N LEU A 438 -24.75 -29.87 -22.47
CA LEU A 438 -24.74 -31.23 -21.94
C LEU A 438 -23.86 -32.19 -22.76
N GLU A 439 -23.34 -31.74 -23.92
CA GLU A 439 -22.60 -32.57 -24.88
C GLU A 439 -21.14 -32.13 -25.13
N ARG A 440 -20.56 -31.25 -24.29
CA ARG A 440 -19.22 -30.63 -24.44
C ARG A 440 -18.03 -31.58 -24.23
N ASN A 441 -18.03 -32.72 -24.91
CA ASN A 441 -17.00 -33.76 -24.82
C ASN A 441 -16.05 -33.81 -26.02
N LYS A 442 -16.24 -32.97 -27.04
CA LYS A 442 -15.51 -33.08 -28.31
C LYS A 442 -14.42 -32.00 -28.44
N PRO A 443 -13.16 -32.39 -28.69
CA PRO A 443 -12.09 -31.44 -28.97
C PRO A 443 -12.37 -30.65 -30.26
N ASN A 444 -11.76 -29.47 -30.40
CA ASN A 444 -11.94 -28.63 -31.57
C ASN A 444 -11.31 -29.29 -32.80
N VAL A 445 -12.13 -29.69 -33.78
CA VAL A 445 -11.64 -30.17 -35.09
C VAL A 445 -11.31 -28.93 -35.91
N VAL A 446 -10.02 -28.60 -35.99
CA VAL A 446 -9.52 -27.39 -36.67
C VAL A 446 -10.00 -27.36 -38.14
N ALA A 447 -10.81 -26.36 -38.50
CA ALA A 447 -11.10 -26.03 -39.89
C ALA A 447 -9.78 -25.64 -40.60
N GLY A 448 -9.52 -26.21 -41.78
CA GLY A 448 -8.26 -26.02 -42.51
C GLY A 448 -7.89 -24.54 -42.71
N LYS A 449 -6.57 -24.25 -42.68
CA LYS A 449 -6.03 -22.90 -42.86
C LYS A 449 -6.58 -22.23 -44.14
N PRO A 450 -6.93 -20.93 -44.11
CA PRO A 450 -7.37 -20.20 -45.30
C PRO A 450 -6.26 -20.13 -46.37
N LYS A 451 -6.60 -20.25 -47.67
CA LYS A 451 -5.64 -20.24 -48.80
C LYS A 451 -5.82 -18.99 -49.68
N LEU A 452 -4.73 -18.26 -49.97
CA LEU A 452 -4.72 -17.08 -50.86
C LEU A 452 -4.51 -17.50 -52.33
N VAL A 453 -5.34 -17.01 -53.25
CA VAL A 453 -5.30 -17.35 -54.69
C VAL A 453 -5.24 -16.08 -55.55
N LEU A 454 -4.28 -16.00 -56.50
CA LEU A 454 -4.02 -14.84 -57.37
C LEU A 454 -4.22 -15.20 -58.86
N GLU A 455 -5.45 -15.13 -59.37
CA GLU A 455 -5.80 -15.53 -60.75
C GLU A 455 -6.48 -14.43 -61.58
N SER A 456 -6.87 -13.33 -60.97
CA SER A 456 -7.55 -12.21 -61.64
C SER A 456 -6.59 -11.42 -62.52
N ARG A 457 -6.95 -11.19 -63.79
CA ARG A 457 -6.21 -10.32 -64.74
C ARG A 457 -6.61 -8.85 -64.67
N LYS A 458 -7.40 -8.44 -63.67
CA LYS A 458 -7.80 -7.05 -63.44
C LYS A 458 -6.96 -6.48 -62.30
N SER A 459 -6.38 -5.29 -62.50
CA SER A 459 -5.77 -4.56 -61.39
C SER A 459 -6.82 -3.75 -60.64
N GLY A 460 -6.88 -3.93 -59.31
CA GLY A 460 -7.68 -3.08 -58.41
C GLY A 460 -6.92 -1.85 -57.91
N LEU A 461 -5.64 -1.71 -58.27
CA LEU A 461 -4.81 -0.60 -57.79
C LEU A 461 -5.16 0.72 -58.48
N SER A 462 -5.55 0.68 -59.76
CA SER A 462 -5.97 1.87 -60.53
C SER A 462 -7.25 2.52 -60.00
N ASP A 463 -8.12 1.75 -59.33
CA ASP A 463 -9.33 2.29 -58.71
C ASP A 463 -9.00 3.23 -57.53
N VAL A 464 -7.83 3.07 -56.90
CA VAL A 464 -7.39 3.85 -55.72
C VAL A 464 -6.24 4.82 -56.07
N CYS A 465 -5.28 4.37 -56.88
CA CYS A 465 -4.07 5.11 -57.23
C CYS A 465 -4.08 5.66 -58.67
N GLY A 466 -5.20 5.62 -59.40
CA GLY A 466 -5.25 5.99 -60.82
C GLY A 466 -4.75 7.40 -61.13
N LEU A 467 -4.95 8.35 -60.20
CA LEU A 467 -4.50 9.74 -60.34
C LEU A 467 -3.08 10.00 -59.81
N ALA A 468 -2.43 8.99 -59.22
CA ALA A 468 -1.09 9.11 -58.68
C ALA A 468 -0.07 9.39 -59.80
N PRO A 469 0.92 10.29 -59.58
CA PRO A 469 2.00 10.50 -60.55
C PRO A 469 2.72 9.19 -60.87
N ALA A 470 2.85 8.87 -62.15
CA ALA A 470 3.47 7.63 -62.60
C ALA A 470 4.26 7.82 -63.90
N GLN A 471 5.25 6.97 -64.13
CA GLN A 471 6.08 6.99 -65.34
C GLN A 471 6.61 5.59 -65.69
N TYR A 472 6.90 5.36 -66.96
CA TYR A 472 7.59 4.14 -67.41
C TYR A 472 9.04 4.09 -66.93
N ALA A 473 9.58 2.87 -66.85
CA ALA A 473 11.02 2.66 -66.66
C ALA A 473 11.79 2.95 -67.96
N GLY A 474 12.96 3.57 -67.85
CA GLY A 474 13.89 3.74 -68.97
C GLY A 474 14.63 2.45 -69.33
N SER A 475 15.52 2.51 -70.32
CA SER A 475 16.31 1.35 -70.79
C SER A 475 17.20 0.71 -69.71
N ALA A 476 17.60 1.48 -68.68
CA ALA A 476 18.35 0.99 -67.51
C ALA A 476 17.44 0.38 -66.42
N GLY A 477 16.13 0.33 -66.63
CA GLY A 477 15.16 -0.22 -65.66
C GLY A 477 14.86 0.68 -64.46
N THR A 478 15.34 1.93 -64.46
CA THR A 478 15.10 3.00 -63.47
C THR A 478 14.02 3.99 -63.98
N PRO A 479 13.48 4.90 -63.15
CA PRO A 479 12.52 5.92 -63.61
C PRO A 479 13.06 6.73 -64.80
N ALA A 480 12.26 6.89 -65.86
CA ALA A 480 12.69 7.51 -67.12
C ALA A 480 12.94 9.03 -67.02
N ARG A 481 12.29 9.70 -66.05
CA ARG A 481 12.35 11.14 -65.81
C ARG A 481 12.46 11.43 -64.31
N ARG A 482 12.95 12.62 -63.96
CA ARG A 482 12.93 13.09 -62.58
C ARG A 482 11.49 13.36 -62.16
N TRP A 483 11.13 13.03 -60.91
CA TRP A 483 9.75 13.16 -60.41
C TRP A 483 9.16 14.56 -60.53
N ASP A 484 9.98 15.62 -60.47
CA ASP A 484 9.54 17.01 -60.64
C ASP A 484 9.10 17.33 -62.08
N GLU A 485 9.43 16.48 -63.05
CA GLU A 485 9.14 16.63 -64.48
C GLU A 485 8.07 15.63 -64.97
N VAL A 486 7.48 14.85 -64.06
CA VAL A 486 6.45 13.84 -64.38
C VAL A 486 5.08 14.50 -64.41
N THR A 487 4.43 14.46 -65.58
CA THR A 487 3.05 14.95 -65.77
C THR A 487 2.04 13.82 -65.98
N THR A 488 2.51 12.59 -66.20
CA THR A 488 1.71 11.39 -66.43
C THR A 488 1.23 10.77 -65.12
N LYS A 489 0.06 10.14 -65.13
CA LYS A 489 -0.56 9.45 -64.00
C LYS A 489 -0.67 7.95 -64.26
N LEU A 490 -0.96 7.15 -63.24
CA LEU A 490 -1.08 5.69 -63.40
C LEU A 490 -2.10 5.30 -64.49
N ILE A 491 -3.23 6.02 -64.56
CA ILE A 491 -4.27 5.79 -65.57
C ILE A 491 -3.80 6.07 -67.01
N ASP A 492 -2.72 6.83 -67.18
CA ASP A 492 -2.14 7.16 -68.50
C ASP A 492 -1.14 6.09 -68.98
N LEU A 493 -0.85 5.06 -68.17
CA LEU A 493 0.13 4.01 -68.46
C LEU A 493 -0.53 2.65 -68.66
N ASP A 494 0.09 1.81 -69.49
CA ASP A 494 -0.17 0.37 -69.48
C ASP A 494 0.51 -0.27 -68.25
N GLU A 495 -0.30 -0.66 -67.26
CA GLU A 495 0.16 -1.28 -66.01
C GLU A 495 0.91 -2.61 -66.20
N ARG A 496 0.81 -3.25 -67.38
CA ARG A 496 1.52 -4.50 -67.72
C ARG A 496 2.96 -4.25 -68.15
N GLU A 497 3.31 -3.02 -68.48
CA GLU A 497 4.70 -2.61 -68.70
C GLU A 497 5.35 -2.19 -67.38
N LEU A 498 6.69 -2.20 -67.35
CA LEU A 498 7.42 -1.84 -66.15
C LEU A 498 7.31 -0.32 -65.90
N HIS A 499 6.71 0.05 -64.78
CA HIS A 499 6.45 1.43 -64.41
C HIS A 499 6.73 1.71 -62.93
N TYR A 500 6.71 2.99 -62.58
CA TYR A 500 6.83 3.50 -61.22
C TYR A 500 5.66 4.44 -60.94
N LEU A 501 5.09 4.36 -59.74
CA LEU A 501 4.09 5.32 -59.25
C LEU A 501 4.44 5.81 -57.84
N ILE A 502 3.96 6.99 -57.44
CA ILE A 502 4.03 7.48 -56.06
C ILE A 502 2.63 7.34 -55.42
N PRO A 503 2.38 6.30 -54.60
CA PRO A 503 1.12 6.17 -53.87
C PRO A 503 0.93 7.29 -52.84
N ALA A 504 -0.27 7.41 -52.28
CA ALA A 504 -0.52 8.31 -51.15
C ALA A 504 0.27 7.87 -49.90
N ASP A 505 0.62 8.82 -49.03
CA ASP A 505 1.50 8.56 -47.87
C ASP A 505 0.96 7.45 -46.94
N ASN A 506 -0.36 7.30 -46.84
CA ASN A 506 -1.03 6.28 -46.02
C ASN A 506 -1.20 4.92 -46.73
N HIS A 507 -0.81 4.80 -48.00
CA HIS A 507 -0.84 3.54 -48.73
C HIS A 507 0.43 2.74 -48.40
N ILE A 508 0.26 1.56 -47.83
CA ILE A 508 1.39 0.66 -47.50
C ILE A 508 1.31 -0.63 -48.33
N VAL A 509 2.47 -1.22 -48.58
CA VAL A 509 2.59 -2.53 -49.26
C VAL A 509 3.40 -3.48 -48.39
N ILE A 510 2.85 -4.65 -48.09
CA ILE A 510 3.58 -5.73 -47.43
C ILE A 510 4.17 -6.62 -48.53
N ASP A 511 5.50 -6.67 -48.59
CA ASP A 511 6.25 -7.42 -49.60
C ASP A 511 6.76 -8.73 -49.03
N PHE A 512 6.35 -9.84 -49.65
CA PHE A 512 6.73 -11.21 -49.30
C PHE A 512 7.71 -11.74 -50.33
N ASP A 513 8.93 -12.00 -49.86
CA ASP A 513 10.10 -12.38 -50.65
C ASP A 513 10.85 -13.58 -50.02
N LEU A 514 10.09 -14.53 -49.44
CA LEU A 514 10.61 -15.75 -48.83
C LEU A 514 11.37 -16.62 -49.84
N ARG A 515 12.43 -17.26 -49.35
CA ARG A 515 13.34 -18.11 -50.13
C ARG A 515 13.34 -19.54 -49.59
N ASP A 516 13.50 -20.50 -50.48
CA ASP A 516 13.65 -21.92 -50.12
C ASP A 516 15.09 -22.27 -49.67
N GLU A 517 15.33 -23.55 -49.35
CA GLU A 517 16.62 -24.08 -48.91
C GLU A 517 17.77 -23.87 -49.92
N THR A 518 17.44 -23.60 -51.20
CA THR A 518 18.42 -23.30 -52.25
C THR A 518 18.72 -21.80 -52.38
N GLY A 519 17.96 -20.96 -51.67
CA GLY A 519 18.08 -19.50 -51.69
C GLY A 519 17.28 -18.83 -52.80
N GLU A 520 16.45 -19.55 -53.56
CA GLU A 520 15.57 -18.98 -54.59
C GLU A 520 14.22 -18.55 -54.02
N LYS A 521 13.61 -17.49 -54.58
CA LYS A 521 12.30 -16.99 -54.12
C LYS A 521 11.21 -17.99 -54.45
N ASN A 522 10.51 -18.47 -53.42
CA ASN A 522 9.52 -19.53 -53.56
C ASN A 522 8.08 -18.97 -53.54
N ARG A 523 7.34 -19.23 -54.62
CA ARG A 523 5.98 -18.69 -54.81
C ARG A 523 4.97 -19.25 -53.80
N ASP A 524 5.03 -20.53 -53.50
CA ASP A 524 4.04 -21.19 -52.63
C ASP A 524 4.23 -20.76 -51.17
N MET A 525 5.48 -20.64 -50.71
CA MET A 525 5.80 -20.10 -49.39
C MET A 525 5.29 -18.66 -49.20
N ASN A 526 5.42 -17.82 -50.22
CA ASN A 526 4.91 -16.44 -50.17
C ASN A 526 3.38 -16.39 -50.12
N LEU A 527 2.69 -17.29 -50.84
CA LEU A 527 1.22 -17.38 -50.80
C LEU A 527 0.71 -17.88 -49.44
N GLU A 528 1.39 -18.85 -48.83
CA GLU A 528 1.04 -19.35 -47.49
C GLU A 528 1.26 -18.29 -46.41
N ALA A 529 2.42 -17.63 -46.40
CA ALA A 529 2.72 -16.58 -45.43
C ALA A 529 1.78 -15.38 -45.58
N ALA A 530 1.43 -15.00 -46.81
CA ALA A 530 0.47 -13.91 -47.06
C ALA A 530 -0.98 -14.28 -46.70
N ALA A 531 -1.35 -15.57 -46.67
CA ALA A 531 -2.69 -16.01 -46.31
C ALA A 531 -3.00 -15.86 -44.81
N GLU A 532 -1.98 -15.74 -43.96
CA GLU A 532 -2.14 -15.49 -42.52
C GLU A 532 -2.47 -14.02 -42.21
N TRP A 533 -2.38 -13.13 -43.20
CA TRP A 533 -2.64 -11.69 -43.05
C TRP A 533 -4.11 -11.32 -43.32
N PRO A 534 -4.64 -10.22 -42.73
CA PRO A 534 -6.01 -9.77 -42.99
C PRO A 534 -6.31 -9.62 -44.48
N ALA A 535 -7.42 -10.15 -44.97
CA ALA A 535 -7.73 -10.15 -46.40
C ALA A 535 -7.77 -8.72 -47.00
N THR A 536 -7.02 -8.52 -48.08
CA THR A 536 -6.95 -7.26 -48.84
C THR A 536 -6.55 -7.54 -50.30
N TYR A 537 -6.53 -6.52 -51.15
CA TYR A 537 -5.97 -6.62 -52.50
C TYR A 537 -4.51 -7.13 -52.48
N ALA A 538 -4.30 -8.24 -53.20
CA ALA A 538 -3.01 -8.89 -53.32
C ALA A 538 -2.64 -9.09 -54.80
N GLU A 539 -1.37 -8.90 -55.16
CA GLU A 539 -0.86 -9.13 -56.51
C GLU A 539 0.55 -9.73 -56.50
N PHE A 540 1.00 -10.31 -57.61
CA PHE A 540 2.40 -10.73 -57.75
C PHE A 540 3.34 -9.54 -57.90
N SER A 541 4.52 -9.64 -57.29
CA SER A 541 5.60 -8.68 -57.50
C SER A 541 6.15 -8.75 -58.93
N GLN A 542 6.97 -7.77 -59.35
CA GLN A 542 7.50 -7.67 -60.72
C GLN A 542 8.16 -8.99 -61.21
N GLY A 543 8.81 -9.73 -60.30
CA GLY A 543 9.51 -10.98 -60.60
C GLY A 543 8.62 -12.22 -60.71
N GLY A 544 7.31 -12.12 -60.38
CA GLY A 544 6.34 -13.21 -60.49
C GLY A 544 6.33 -14.23 -59.34
N ASN A 545 7.37 -14.28 -58.51
CA ASN A 545 7.50 -15.24 -57.39
C ASN A 545 7.28 -14.61 -56.00
N GLY A 546 7.32 -13.28 -55.87
CA GLY A 546 6.97 -12.57 -54.63
C GLY A 546 5.51 -12.11 -54.64
N VAL A 547 4.97 -11.81 -53.47
CA VAL A 547 3.57 -11.38 -53.29
C VAL A 547 3.52 -10.01 -52.59
N HIS A 548 2.69 -9.10 -53.10
CA HIS A 548 2.42 -7.80 -52.49
C HIS A 548 0.99 -7.77 -51.93
N LEU A 549 0.83 -7.43 -50.65
CA LEU A 549 -0.47 -7.06 -50.06
C LEU A 549 -0.57 -5.54 -49.94
N HIS A 550 -1.66 -4.95 -50.40
CA HIS A 550 -1.87 -3.50 -50.34
C HIS A 550 -2.87 -3.15 -49.24
N TYR A 551 -2.57 -2.15 -48.41
CA TYR A 551 -3.52 -1.63 -47.41
C TYR A 551 -3.55 -0.11 -47.39
N ILE A 552 -4.69 0.44 -46.93
CA ILE A 552 -4.78 1.82 -46.48
C ILE A 552 -4.55 1.84 -44.97
N TYR A 553 -3.40 2.36 -44.54
CA TYR A 553 -3.06 2.44 -43.13
C TYR A 553 -3.71 3.68 -42.49
N HIS A 554 -4.54 3.47 -41.47
CA HIS A 554 -5.18 4.57 -40.72
C HIS A 554 -4.32 5.10 -39.58
N GLY A 555 -3.18 4.47 -39.28
CA GLY A 555 -2.21 4.95 -38.29
C GLY A 555 -1.16 5.88 -38.90
N ASP A 556 -0.17 6.26 -38.09
CA ASP A 556 0.94 7.11 -38.52
C ASP A 556 2.04 6.27 -39.19
N VAL A 557 2.11 6.32 -40.53
CA VAL A 557 3.08 5.55 -41.33
C VAL A 557 4.55 5.84 -40.98
N ASN A 558 4.86 6.99 -40.38
CA ASN A 558 6.23 7.33 -39.98
C ASN A 558 6.72 6.50 -38.80
N LYS A 559 5.77 5.91 -38.06
CA LYS A 559 6.05 5.04 -36.92
C LYS A 559 6.25 3.59 -37.33
N LEU A 560 5.93 3.18 -38.56
CA LEU A 560 6.04 1.78 -38.97
C LEU A 560 7.49 1.35 -39.23
N SER A 561 7.88 0.23 -38.63
CA SER A 561 9.12 -0.49 -38.94
C SER A 561 9.03 -1.01 -40.37
N ARG A 562 10.12 -0.90 -41.12
CA ARG A 562 10.20 -1.47 -42.48
C ARG A 562 10.42 -2.99 -42.43
N ASP A 563 11.11 -3.47 -41.41
CA ASP A 563 11.34 -4.90 -41.23
C ASP A 563 10.23 -5.49 -40.36
N TYR A 564 9.52 -6.48 -40.91
CA TYR A 564 8.53 -7.28 -40.17
C TYR A 564 9.17 -8.58 -39.68
N ALA A 565 9.69 -9.37 -40.61
CA ALA A 565 10.40 -10.62 -40.37
C ALA A 565 11.39 -10.89 -41.52
N PRO A 566 12.36 -11.81 -41.39
CA PRO A 566 13.23 -12.18 -42.51
C PRO A 566 12.41 -12.59 -43.75
N GLY A 567 12.56 -11.84 -44.84
CA GLY A 567 11.82 -12.07 -46.09
C GLY A 567 10.42 -11.45 -46.16
N ILE A 568 10.01 -10.64 -45.17
CA ILE A 568 8.74 -9.89 -45.15
C ILE A 568 9.01 -8.42 -44.79
N GLU A 569 8.72 -7.49 -45.71
CA GLU A 569 9.00 -6.06 -45.57
C GLU A 569 7.72 -5.21 -45.62
N VAL A 570 7.60 -4.20 -44.75
CA VAL A 570 6.57 -3.15 -44.80
C VAL A 570 7.10 -1.96 -45.59
N LYS A 571 6.60 -1.78 -46.82
CA LYS A 571 6.95 -0.66 -47.69
C LYS A 571 6.03 0.54 -47.44
N VAL A 572 6.65 1.64 -47.04
CA VAL A 572 6.00 2.94 -46.83
C VAL A 572 6.57 3.93 -47.86
N PHE A 573 5.69 4.65 -48.55
CA PHE A 573 6.03 5.56 -49.64
C PHE A 573 5.90 7.03 -49.18
N THR A 574 6.95 7.60 -48.58
CA THR A 574 6.97 9.01 -48.18
C THR A 574 7.74 9.88 -49.19
N GLY A 575 7.23 11.08 -49.44
CA GLY A 575 7.89 12.08 -50.29
C GLY A 575 7.98 11.64 -51.76
N LYS A 576 9.19 11.40 -52.27
CA LYS A 576 9.45 10.95 -53.66
C LYS A 576 9.70 9.44 -53.77
N ALA A 577 9.43 8.68 -52.70
CA ALA A 577 9.52 7.23 -52.74
C ALA A 577 8.41 6.65 -53.64
N SER A 578 8.79 5.77 -54.56
CA SER A 578 7.88 5.24 -55.58
C SER A 578 7.82 3.72 -55.57
N LEU A 579 6.62 3.18 -55.77
CA LEU A 579 6.38 1.76 -55.99
C LEU A 579 6.80 1.39 -57.42
N ARG A 580 7.73 0.44 -57.55
CA ARG A 580 8.10 -0.18 -58.83
C ARG A 580 7.17 -1.36 -59.10
N ARG A 581 6.55 -1.40 -60.28
CA ARG A 581 5.47 -2.34 -60.54
C ARG A 581 5.41 -2.80 -62.01
N ARG A 582 4.95 -4.03 -62.20
CA ARG A 582 4.56 -4.63 -63.49
C ARG A 582 3.44 -5.63 -63.24
N PHE A 583 2.22 -5.27 -63.59
CA PHE A 583 1.03 -6.03 -63.23
C PHE A 583 0.91 -7.34 -64.02
N THR A 584 0.51 -8.43 -63.35
CA THR A 584 0.26 -9.74 -63.97
C THR A 584 -1.06 -10.35 -63.50
N PHE A 585 -1.16 -10.79 -62.24
CA PHE A 585 -2.36 -11.36 -61.64
C PHE A 585 -2.60 -10.84 -60.21
N SER A 586 -3.86 -10.82 -59.77
CA SER A 586 -4.30 -10.42 -58.42
C SER A 586 -5.37 -11.36 -57.84
N ASN A 587 -5.76 -11.17 -56.58
CA ASN A 587 -6.91 -11.84 -55.97
C ASN A 587 -8.28 -11.17 -56.28
N GLY A 588 -8.29 -10.03 -56.97
CA GLY A 588 -9.52 -9.30 -57.31
C GLY A 588 -10.27 -8.65 -56.14
N LEU A 589 -9.70 -8.61 -54.93
CA LEU A 589 -10.30 -7.94 -53.78
C LEU A 589 -10.08 -6.42 -53.81
N PRO A 590 -10.93 -5.60 -53.16
CA PRO A 590 -10.63 -4.20 -52.92
C PRO A 590 -9.50 -4.04 -51.89
N ILE A 591 -8.87 -2.86 -51.87
CA ILE A 591 -7.85 -2.51 -50.87
C ILE A 591 -8.55 -2.24 -49.53
N SER A 592 -8.23 -3.06 -48.52
CA SER A 592 -8.80 -2.96 -47.18
C SER A 592 -8.02 -1.96 -46.31
N PRO A 593 -8.68 -1.30 -45.35
CA PRO A 593 -8.01 -0.54 -44.32
C PRO A 593 -7.33 -1.44 -43.28
N ILE A 594 -6.24 -0.97 -42.68
CA ILE A 594 -5.59 -1.59 -41.52
C ILE A 594 -5.17 -0.53 -40.51
N SER A 595 -5.41 -0.76 -39.21
CA SER A 595 -5.19 0.24 -38.15
C SER A 595 -4.20 -0.20 -37.07
N SER A 596 -3.89 -1.50 -36.96
CA SER A 596 -3.03 -2.08 -35.90
C SER A 596 -2.44 -3.42 -36.35
N GLY A 597 -1.51 -3.99 -35.57
CA GLY A 597 -0.88 -5.29 -35.84
C GLY A 597 0.43 -5.26 -36.63
N LEU A 598 0.88 -4.07 -37.06
CA LEU A 598 2.16 -3.87 -37.74
C LEU A 598 3.25 -3.38 -36.76
N PRO A 599 4.50 -3.83 -36.89
CA PRO A 599 5.59 -3.46 -36.01
C PRO A 599 5.95 -1.99 -36.20
N GLU A 600 6.04 -1.25 -35.11
CA GLU A 600 6.52 0.13 -35.13
C GLU A 600 8.06 0.18 -35.02
N ARG A 601 8.68 1.19 -35.64
CA ARG A 601 10.10 1.50 -35.51
C ARG A 601 10.40 1.62 -34.03
N LYS A 602 11.32 0.80 -33.54
CA LYS A 602 11.89 1.01 -32.21
C LYS A 602 12.73 2.30 -32.26
N GLN A 603 12.10 3.44 -32.00
CA GLN A 603 12.78 4.67 -31.67
C GLN A 603 12.18 5.35 -30.43
N ARG A 604 13.11 5.81 -29.59
CA ARG A 604 12.92 6.45 -28.30
C ARG A 604 11.93 7.63 -28.41
N VAL A 605 10.90 7.64 -27.54
CA VAL A 605 10.25 8.79 -26.85
C VAL A 605 8.71 9.02 -27.03
N ILE A 606 8.14 9.58 -25.95
CA ILE A 606 6.78 9.68 -25.30
C ILE A 606 5.56 10.15 -26.13
N ARG A 607 4.33 9.77 -25.73
CA ARG A 607 3.08 10.57 -25.90
C ARG A 607 2.58 11.19 -24.58
N THR A 608 2.25 12.48 -24.61
CA THR A 608 2.03 13.40 -23.46
C THR A 608 0.61 13.99 -23.46
N GLU A 609 -0.45 13.18 -23.46
CA GLU A 609 -1.82 13.70 -23.66
C GLU A 609 -2.92 13.09 -22.77
N VAL A 610 -2.58 12.50 -21.62
CA VAL A 610 -3.61 12.02 -20.69
C VAL A 610 -3.30 12.46 -19.27
N VAL A 611 -3.68 13.69 -18.92
CA VAL A 611 -3.77 14.11 -17.52
C VAL A 611 -5.03 14.95 -17.36
N HIS A 612 -6.08 14.35 -16.79
CA HIS A 612 -7.30 15.06 -16.38
C HIS A 612 -7.60 14.90 -14.88
N SER A 613 -6.81 14.08 -14.16
CA SER A 613 -6.94 13.86 -12.71
C SER A 613 -5.66 13.29 -12.13
N GLU A 614 -5.46 13.43 -10.82
CA GLU A 614 -4.31 12.88 -10.09
C GLU A 614 -4.15 11.37 -10.27
N LYS A 615 -5.25 10.59 -10.21
CA LYS A 615 -5.23 9.13 -10.48
C LYS A 615 -4.58 8.80 -11.83
N THR A 616 -4.81 9.63 -12.83
CA THR A 616 -4.26 9.46 -14.18
C THR A 616 -2.81 9.93 -14.25
N LEU A 617 -2.47 11.00 -13.53
CA LEU A 617 -1.10 11.51 -13.39
C LEU A 617 -0.20 10.48 -12.67
N ARG A 618 -0.66 9.93 -11.54
CA ARG A 618 -0.02 8.88 -10.74
C ARG A 618 0.27 7.65 -11.59
N SER A 619 -0.75 7.13 -12.26
CA SER A 619 -0.61 6.00 -13.19
C SER A 619 0.39 6.30 -14.31
N THR A 620 0.41 7.52 -14.83
CA THR A 620 1.34 7.93 -15.90
C THR A 620 2.78 7.98 -15.42
N ILE A 621 3.04 8.49 -14.21
CA ILE A 621 4.39 8.54 -13.63
C ILE A 621 4.85 7.12 -13.25
N GLU A 622 4.00 6.28 -12.65
CA GLU A 622 4.35 4.89 -12.33
C GLU A 622 4.72 4.08 -13.59
N LYS A 623 3.99 4.28 -14.70
CA LYS A 623 4.34 3.69 -16.01
C LYS A 623 5.66 4.23 -16.55
N ALA A 624 5.94 5.53 -16.36
CA ALA A 624 7.22 6.13 -16.74
C ALA A 624 8.39 5.53 -15.94
N LEU A 625 8.22 5.33 -14.63
CA LEU A 625 9.21 4.70 -13.75
C LEU A 625 9.44 3.21 -14.08
N ARG A 626 8.41 2.51 -14.58
CA ARG A 626 8.52 1.15 -15.16
C ARG A 626 9.14 1.13 -16.57
N ARG A 627 9.62 2.27 -17.09
CA ARG A 627 10.22 2.45 -18.43
C ARG A 627 9.28 2.15 -19.60
N GLU A 628 7.98 2.05 -19.35
CA GLU A 628 6.96 1.79 -20.36
C GLU A 628 6.80 2.97 -21.33
N VAL A 629 7.26 4.15 -20.91
CA VAL A 629 7.23 5.36 -21.72
C VAL A 629 8.59 5.57 -22.41
N HIS A 630 9.71 5.40 -21.69
CA HIS A 630 11.08 5.78 -22.07
C HIS A 630 12.09 4.72 -21.65
N ALA A 631 12.91 4.26 -22.60
CA ALA A 631 13.94 3.26 -22.32
C ALA A 631 15.14 3.78 -21.50
N ASN A 632 15.46 5.08 -21.54
CA ASN A 632 16.61 5.64 -20.79
C ASN A 632 16.19 6.71 -19.81
N THR A 633 16.95 6.77 -18.71
CA THR A 633 16.64 7.54 -17.52
C THR A 633 16.49 9.04 -17.75
N LYS A 634 17.43 9.69 -18.45
CA LYS A 634 17.36 11.15 -18.68
C LYS A 634 16.08 11.58 -19.43
N PRO A 635 15.75 10.99 -20.60
CA PRO A 635 14.47 11.21 -21.26
C PRO A 635 13.22 10.91 -20.41
N THR A 636 13.23 9.88 -19.55
CA THR A 636 12.12 9.60 -18.62
C THR A 636 11.99 10.69 -17.56
N ILE A 637 13.10 11.17 -17.00
CA ILE A 637 13.12 12.26 -16.02
C ILE A 637 12.68 13.56 -16.70
N ASP A 638 13.13 13.84 -17.93
CA ASP A 638 12.65 14.98 -18.73
C ASP A 638 11.14 14.86 -19.05
N PHE A 639 10.62 13.64 -19.26
CA PHE A 639 9.19 13.38 -19.42
C PHE A 639 8.41 13.66 -18.13
N ILE A 640 8.83 13.09 -17.00
CA ILE A 640 8.17 13.26 -15.71
C ILE A 640 8.18 14.75 -15.34
N LYS A 641 9.29 15.46 -15.60
CA LYS A 641 9.34 16.92 -15.47
C LYS A 641 8.27 17.59 -16.32
N LYS A 642 8.17 17.24 -17.61
CA LYS A 642 7.20 17.84 -18.53
C LYS A 642 5.76 17.56 -18.09
N VAL A 643 5.45 16.35 -17.65
CA VAL A 643 4.13 15.95 -17.16
C VAL A 643 3.73 16.74 -15.92
N LEU A 644 4.61 16.79 -14.90
CA LEU A 644 4.37 17.54 -13.67
C LEU A 644 4.33 19.07 -13.93
N THR A 645 5.21 19.58 -14.79
CA THR A 645 5.22 21.01 -15.15
C THR A 645 3.96 21.40 -15.95
N THR A 646 3.51 20.52 -16.85
CA THR A 646 2.28 20.72 -17.62
C THR A 646 1.09 20.70 -16.69
N ALA A 647 0.95 19.68 -15.83
CA ALA A 647 -0.11 19.58 -14.84
C ALA A 647 -0.18 20.82 -13.93
N ARG A 648 0.99 21.33 -13.47
CA ARG A 648 1.08 22.58 -12.71
C ARG A 648 0.67 23.81 -13.54
N SER A 649 1.01 23.88 -14.83
CA SER A 649 0.65 25.01 -15.71
C SER A 649 -0.80 25.00 -16.18
N THR A 650 -1.44 23.83 -16.22
CA THR A 650 -2.86 23.65 -16.60
C THR A 650 -3.81 23.71 -15.41
N GLY A 651 -3.29 23.93 -14.20
CA GLY A 651 -4.09 24.06 -12.97
C GLY A 651 -4.74 22.76 -12.49
N ILE A 652 -4.17 21.58 -12.83
CA ILE A 652 -4.66 20.29 -12.35
C ILE A 652 -4.16 20.09 -10.91
N GLU A 653 -5.07 19.74 -10.00
CA GLU A 653 -4.74 19.42 -8.60
C GLU A 653 -4.17 17.99 -8.48
N TYR A 654 -3.02 17.86 -7.81
CA TYR A 654 -2.36 16.57 -7.56
C TYR A 654 -1.30 16.64 -6.45
N ASP A 655 -1.05 15.48 -5.82
CA ASP A 655 0.13 15.19 -4.99
C ASP A 655 0.70 13.79 -5.25
N LEU A 656 1.96 13.77 -5.65
CA LEU A 656 2.71 12.57 -5.94
C LEU A 656 4.02 12.52 -5.14
N SER A 657 4.05 13.12 -3.94
CA SER A 657 5.22 13.17 -3.06
C SER A 657 5.66 11.79 -2.58
N ASP A 658 4.73 10.83 -2.47
CA ASP A 658 5.05 9.43 -2.16
C ASP A 658 5.83 8.74 -3.30
N LEU A 659 5.72 9.25 -4.53
CA LEU A 659 6.51 8.80 -5.68
C LEU A 659 7.88 9.48 -5.78
N GLU A 660 8.15 10.56 -5.03
CA GLU A 660 9.43 11.27 -5.06
C GLU A 660 10.64 10.34 -4.79
N PRO A 661 10.64 9.46 -3.76
CA PRO A 661 11.74 8.54 -3.53
C PRO A 661 11.96 7.58 -4.70
N ALA A 662 10.88 7.10 -5.32
CA ALA A 662 10.94 6.21 -6.48
C ALA A 662 11.47 6.93 -7.73
N VAL A 663 11.11 8.20 -7.92
CA VAL A 663 11.56 9.02 -9.06
C VAL A 663 13.02 9.47 -8.89
N ILE A 664 13.45 9.82 -7.67
CA ILE A 664 14.86 10.14 -7.36
C ILE A 664 15.74 8.89 -7.53
N SER A 665 15.30 7.74 -7.00
CA SER A 665 15.99 6.46 -7.17
C SER A 665 16.09 6.09 -8.65
N PHE A 666 15.01 6.30 -9.40
CA PHE A 666 15.02 6.13 -10.85
C PHE A 666 15.99 7.11 -11.53
N ALA A 667 16.02 8.39 -11.15
CA ALA A 667 16.94 9.40 -11.71
C ALA A 667 18.42 9.09 -11.47
N ALA A 668 18.73 8.54 -10.29
CA ALA A 668 20.06 8.09 -9.90
C ALA A 668 20.59 6.96 -10.79
N SER A 669 19.70 6.14 -11.38
CA SER A 669 20.05 5.05 -12.30
C SER A 669 20.56 5.52 -13.69
N SER A 670 20.72 6.83 -13.92
CA SER A 670 21.15 7.38 -15.22
C SER A 670 22.67 7.28 -15.42
N THR A 671 23.15 6.36 -16.26
CA THR A 671 24.57 6.09 -16.49
C THR A 671 25.44 7.29 -16.95
N ASN A 672 24.92 8.21 -17.76
CA ASN A 672 25.71 9.34 -18.32
C ASN A 672 25.36 10.73 -17.75
N HIS A 673 24.28 10.83 -16.96
CA HIS A 673 23.72 12.11 -16.50
C HIS A 673 23.14 12.06 -15.08
N ALA A 674 23.52 11.07 -14.25
CA ALA A 674 22.96 10.83 -12.91
C ALA A 674 22.88 12.11 -12.06
N HIS A 675 23.98 12.87 -11.94
CA HIS A 675 24.00 14.08 -11.14
C HIS A 675 22.99 15.13 -11.63
N ALA A 676 22.89 15.33 -12.96
CA ALA A 676 21.94 16.26 -13.56
C ALA A 676 20.48 15.77 -13.44
N CYS A 677 20.22 14.48 -13.64
CA CYS A 677 18.88 13.87 -13.53
C CYS A 677 18.38 13.86 -12.09
N MET A 678 19.24 13.54 -11.12
CA MET A 678 18.90 13.57 -9.68
C MET A 678 18.61 15.00 -9.23
N ALA A 679 19.47 15.95 -9.59
CA ALA A 679 19.22 17.37 -9.30
C ALA A 679 17.92 17.86 -9.93
N GLN A 680 17.54 17.32 -11.10
CA GLN A 680 16.28 17.65 -11.75
C GLN A 680 15.08 17.03 -11.03
N ALA A 681 15.16 15.74 -10.68
CA ALA A 681 14.12 15.01 -9.98
C ALA A 681 13.84 15.59 -8.59
N MET A 682 14.87 15.92 -7.82
CA MET A 682 14.75 16.60 -6.51
C MET A 682 14.04 17.96 -6.61
N ASN A 683 14.00 18.57 -7.80
CA ASN A 683 13.38 19.87 -8.04
C ASN A 683 12.05 19.78 -8.82
N PHE A 684 11.46 18.58 -8.98
CA PHE A 684 10.16 18.45 -9.61
C PHE A 684 9.05 19.02 -8.72
N PRO A 685 7.98 19.58 -9.33
CA PRO A 685 6.79 19.95 -8.59
C PRO A 685 5.94 18.70 -8.37
N TYR A 686 6.37 17.80 -7.46
CA TYR A 686 5.62 16.62 -7.06
C TYR A 686 4.26 16.97 -6.43
N THR A 687 4.13 18.21 -5.98
CA THR A 687 2.90 18.80 -5.51
C THR A 687 2.51 19.98 -6.40
N SER A 688 1.20 20.10 -6.66
CA SER A 688 0.61 21.35 -7.12
C SER A 688 0.59 22.37 -5.97
N GLU A 689 0.89 23.64 -6.27
CA GLU A 689 0.77 24.73 -5.28
C GLU A 689 -0.60 25.38 -5.41
N HIS A 690 -1.56 24.97 -4.59
CA HIS A 690 -2.66 25.81 -4.15
C HIS A 690 -3.36 25.17 -2.94
N GLU A 691 -3.94 26.03 -2.10
CA GLU A 691 -4.87 25.67 -1.04
C GLU A 691 -6.18 25.21 -1.67
N GLU A 692 -6.63 24.01 -1.29
CA GLU A 692 -7.92 23.49 -1.73
C GLU A 692 -9.03 24.51 -1.45
N PRO A 693 -10.00 24.67 -2.36
CA PRO A 693 -11.19 25.45 -2.06
C PRO A 693 -11.87 24.81 -0.85
N PRO A 694 -12.29 25.60 0.15
CA PRO A 694 -12.95 25.06 1.34
C PRO A 694 -14.16 24.24 0.89
N ASN A 695 -14.36 23.07 1.52
CA ASN A 695 -15.68 22.42 1.51
C ASN A 695 -16.69 23.51 1.89
N ALA A 696 -17.50 23.95 0.91
CA ALA A 696 -18.42 25.04 1.13
C ALA A 696 -19.35 24.66 2.27
N ASP A 697 -19.61 25.60 3.18
CA ASP A 697 -20.54 25.45 4.31
C ASP A 697 -21.98 25.39 3.75
N GLY A 698 -22.31 24.32 3.01
CA GLY A 698 -23.63 24.04 2.48
C GLY A 698 -24.59 23.59 3.57
N ALA A 699 -25.87 23.40 3.26
CA ALA A 699 -26.89 23.03 4.25
C ALA A 699 -26.87 21.53 4.64
N ASP A 700 -25.92 20.73 4.12
CA ASP A 700 -25.87 19.30 4.39
C ASP A 700 -25.57 19.01 5.88
N PRO A 701 -26.29 18.04 6.49
CA PRO A 701 -26.12 17.68 7.90
C PRO A 701 -24.77 17.03 8.17
N ILE A 702 -24.22 17.27 9.37
CA ILE A 702 -22.98 16.65 9.85
C ILE A 702 -23.21 15.16 10.12
N VAL A 703 -22.19 14.34 9.83
CA VAL A 703 -22.17 12.91 10.12
C VAL A 703 -20.97 12.58 10.99
N PHE A 704 -21.22 11.98 12.14
CA PHE A 704 -20.19 11.49 13.04
C PHE A 704 -19.83 10.05 12.66
N PHE A 705 -18.55 9.70 12.67
CA PHE A 705 -18.11 8.36 12.28
C PHE A 705 -16.87 7.90 13.04
N ASP A 706 -16.67 6.58 13.04
CA ASP A 706 -15.53 5.88 13.61
C ASP A 706 -15.30 4.55 12.86
N VAL A 707 -14.08 4.01 12.89
CA VAL A 707 -13.74 2.75 12.20
C VAL A 707 -12.90 1.80 13.06
N GLU A 708 -13.14 0.50 12.93
CA GLU A 708 -12.34 -0.55 13.58
C GLU A 708 -11.68 -1.48 12.56
N VAL A 709 -10.38 -1.76 12.74
CA VAL A 709 -9.57 -2.54 11.79
C VAL A 709 -8.84 -3.68 12.50
N PHE A 710 -9.17 -4.92 12.11
CA PHE A 710 -8.54 -6.17 12.52
C PHE A 710 -8.11 -6.97 11.27
N PRO A 711 -7.27 -8.02 11.40
CA PRO A 711 -6.79 -8.80 10.26
C PRO A 711 -7.90 -9.35 9.33
N ASN A 712 -9.05 -9.73 9.89
CA ASN A 712 -10.19 -10.29 9.16
C ASN A 712 -11.45 -9.41 9.17
N LEU A 713 -11.47 -8.30 9.92
CA LEU A 713 -12.67 -7.50 10.17
C LEU A 713 -12.40 -6.01 9.97
N PHE A 714 -13.25 -5.36 9.19
CA PHE A 714 -13.30 -3.91 9.04
C PHE A 714 -14.71 -3.43 9.36
N ILE A 715 -14.86 -2.63 10.41
CA ILE A 715 -16.14 -2.01 10.80
C ILE A 715 -16.10 -0.53 10.47
N VAL A 716 -17.20 0.00 9.93
CA VAL A 716 -17.45 1.44 9.84
C VAL A 716 -18.81 1.72 10.48
N CYS A 717 -18.84 2.58 11.48
CA CYS A 717 -20.08 3.06 12.08
C CYS A 717 -20.22 4.56 11.87
N TRP A 718 -21.44 5.03 11.66
CA TRP A 718 -21.71 6.46 11.52
C TRP A 718 -23.13 6.84 11.95
N GLU A 719 -23.30 8.09 12.39
CA GLU A 719 -24.57 8.65 12.87
C GLU A 719 -24.72 10.10 12.39
N ARG A 720 -25.91 10.50 11.96
CA ARG A 720 -26.19 11.90 11.58
C ARG A 720 -26.41 12.76 12.81
N GLU A 721 -26.03 14.03 12.76
CA GLU A 721 -26.26 14.98 13.84
C GLU A 721 -27.74 15.07 14.26
N ASP A 722 -28.66 15.02 13.30
CA ASP A 722 -30.11 15.12 13.48
C ASP A 722 -30.82 13.78 13.77
N SER A 723 -30.06 12.71 14.02
CA SER A 723 -30.58 11.37 14.32
C SER A 723 -29.86 10.75 15.50
N ASP A 724 -30.53 9.85 16.23
CA ASP A 724 -29.90 9.02 17.27
C ASP A 724 -29.76 7.55 16.80
N GLN A 725 -29.92 7.31 15.50
CA GLN A 725 -29.74 5.99 14.89
C GLN A 725 -28.38 5.89 14.19
N ALA A 726 -27.49 5.09 14.77
CA ALA A 726 -26.21 4.75 14.16
C ALA A 726 -26.36 3.64 13.11
N VAL A 727 -25.73 3.84 11.95
CA VAL A 727 -25.58 2.83 10.89
C VAL A 727 -24.31 2.04 11.15
N GLN A 728 -24.40 0.71 11.03
CA GLN A 728 -23.28 -0.21 11.21
C GLN A 728 -22.97 -0.89 9.88
N MET A 729 -21.70 -0.87 9.47
CA MET A 729 -21.24 -1.50 8.24
C MET A 729 -20.14 -2.51 8.58
N ILE A 730 -20.38 -3.78 8.29
CA ILE A 730 -19.44 -4.87 8.55
C ILE A 730 -18.80 -5.30 7.23
N ASN A 731 -17.48 -5.20 7.14
CA ASN A 731 -16.69 -5.47 5.93
C ASN A 731 -17.24 -4.78 4.66
N PRO A 732 -17.62 -3.49 4.72
CA PRO A 732 -18.31 -2.81 3.62
C PRO A 732 -17.48 -2.80 2.34
N THR A 733 -18.06 -3.11 1.20
CA THR A 733 -17.41 -3.04 -0.13
C THR A 733 -17.02 -1.59 -0.51
N PRO A 734 -16.11 -1.39 -1.49
CA PRO A 734 -15.77 -0.04 -1.95
C PRO A 734 -16.99 0.79 -2.40
N GLN A 735 -17.99 0.14 -3.00
CA GLN A 735 -19.24 0.76 -3.44
C GLN A 735 -20.13 1.20 -2.28
N GLU A 736 -20.08 0.50 -1.15
CA GLU A 736 -20.83 0.85 0.06
C GLU A 736 -20.17 2.01 0.83
N ILE A 737 -18.86 2.21 0.70
CA ILE A 737 -18.13 3.34 1.30
C ILE A 737 -18.35 4.65 0.52
N GLU A 738 -18.48 4.58 -0.81
CA GLU A 738 -18.56 5.79 -1.65
C GLU A 738 -19.64 6.81 -1.23
N PRO A 739 -20.88 6.43 -0.88
CA PRO A 739 -21.90 7.38 -0.43
C PRO A 739 -21.52 8.10 0.87
N LEU A 740 -20.84 7.42 1.80
CA LEU A 740 -20.41 7.99 3.08
C LEU A 740 -19.38 9.11 2.86
N LEU A 741 -18.46 8.92 1.92
CA LEU A 741 -17.40 9.90 1.60
C LEU A 741 -17.94 11.22 1.00
N ARG A 742 -19.21 11.27 0.60
CA ARG A 742 -19.85 12.49 0.09
C ARG A 742 -20.52 13.32 1.19
N MET A 743 -20.53 12.83 2.43
CA MET A 743 -21.14 13.50 3.59
C MET A 743 -20.13 14.36 4.35
N LYS A 744 -20.60 15.24 5.25
CA LYS A 744 -19.73 16.04 6.13
C LYS A 744 -19.25 15.23 7.32
N LEU A 745 -18.24 14.40 7.09
CA LEU A 745 -17.70 13.48 8.08
C LEU A 745 -16.93 14.21 9.19
N VAL A 746 -17.32 13.99 10.44
CA VAL A 746 -16.62 14.48 11.65
C VAL A 746 -16.22 13.27 12.49
N GLY A 747 -14.92 13.14 12.75
CA GLY A 747 -14.38 12.06 13.57
C GLY A 747 -13.52 12.59 14.71
N PHE A 748 -12.99 11.67 15.52
CA PHE A 748 -12.08 11.99 16.62
C PHE A 748 -10.67 11.47 16.31
N ASN A 749 -9.71 12.37 16.10
CA ASN A 749 -8.34 12.01 15.69
C ASN A 749 -8.29 11.21 14.37
N ASN A 750 -9.32 11.40 13.53
CA ASN A 750 -9.57 10.62 12.32
C ASN A 750 -8.63 11.00 11.17
N ARG A 751 -8.09 12.21 11.19
CA ARG A 751 -7.39 12.78 10.04
C ARG A 751 -6.10 12.04 9.66
N LYS A 752 -5.44 11.43 10.66
CA LYS A 752 -4.20 10.67 10.47
C LYS A 752 -4.39 9.15 10.50
N TYR A 753 -5.62 8.65 10.64
CA TYR A 753 -5.89 7.23 10.72
C TYR A 753 -7.11 6.85 9.89
N ASP A 754 -8.32 7.10 10.39
CA ASP A 754 -9.59 6.65 9.83
C ASP A 754 -9.78 7.12 8.39
N ASN A 755 -9.42 8.37 8.10
CA ASN A 755 -9.54 8.90 6.74
C ASN A 755 -8.73 8.07 5.73
N HIS A 756 -7.52 7.66 6.11
CA HIS A 756 -6.66 6.87 5.24
C HIS A 756 -7.18 5.44 5.07
N VAL A 757 -7.77 4.87 6.14
CA VAL A 757 -8.41 3.54 6.09
C VAL A 757 -9.66 3.57 5.20
N LEU A 758 -10.53 4.56 5.36
CA LEU A 758 -11.71 4.76 4.51
C LEU A 758 -11.33 4.99 3.04
N TYR A 759 -10.33 5.84 2.80
CA TYR A 759 -9.82 6.11 1.45
C TYR A 759 -9.24 4.84 0.81
N ALA A 760 -8.46 4.06 1.56
CA ALA A 760 -7.90 2.80 1.07
C ALA A 760 -9.01 1.77 0.77
N ARG A 761 -10.05 1.69 1.60
CA ARG A 761 -11.18 0.81 1.30
C ARG A 761 -11.91 1.24 0.04
N TYR A 762 -12.10 2.54 -0.16
CA TYR A 762 -12.65 3.09 -1.40
C TYR A 762 -11.79 2.77 -2.64
N LEU A 763 -10.46 2.72 -2.49
CA LEU A 763 -9.54 2.29 -3.55
C LEU A 763 -9.55 0.77 -3.84
N GLY A 764 -10.29 -0.03 -3.07
CA GLY A 764 -10.43 -1.48 -3.27
C GLY A 764 -9.56 -2.36 -2.38
N TYR A 765 -9.06 -1.84 -1.24
CA TYR A 765 -8.26 -2.65 -0.30
C TYR A 765 -9.14 -3.67 0.43
N ASP A 766 -8.69 -4.93 0.46
CA ASP A 766 -9.28 -5.98 1.32
C ASP A 766 -8.88 -5.79 2.80
N ASN A 767 -9.49 -6.56 3.69
CA ASN A 767 -9.32 -6.40 5.14
C ASN A 767 -7.86 -6.61 5.58
N GLU A 768 -7.15 -7.56 4.97
CA GLU A 768 -5.75 -7.81 5.32
C GLU A 768 -4.85 -6.62 4.91
N ARG A 769 -5.08 -6.03 3.72
CA ARG A 769 -4.36 -4.83 3.29
C ARG A 769 -4.72 -3.61 4.12
N LEU A 770 -5.98 -3.47 4.55
CA LEU A 770 -6.39 -2.42 5.49
C LEU A 770 -5.69 -2.58 6.84
N TYR A 771 -5.61 -3.81 7.36
CA TYR A 771 -4.86 -4.09 8.58
C TYR A 771 -3.36 -3.80 8.43
N ARG A 772 -2.72 -4.20 7.31
CA ARG A 772 -1.32 -3.83 7.06
C ARG A 772 -1.12 -2.31 6.91
N LEU A 773 -2.09 -1.61 6.33
CA LEU A 773 -2.09 -0.14 6.28
C LEU A 773 -2.19 0.45 7.69
N SER A 774 -3.10 -0.06 8.54
CA SER A 774 -3.22 0.41 9.92
C SER A 774 -1.94 0.18 10.72
N GLN A 775 -1.27 -0.97 10.57
CA GLN A 775 0.05 -1.22 11.18
C GLN A 775 1.10 -0.17 10.77
N ARG A 776 1.14 0.20 9.48
CA ARG A 776 2.08 1.22 8.97
C ARG A 776 1.77 2.61 9.51
N ILE A 777 0.49 2.97 9.60
CA ILE A 777 0.05 4.24 10.20
C ILE A 777 0.40 4.29 11.68
N VAL A 778 0.13 3.22 12.45
CA VAL A 778 0.44 3.14 13.90
C VAL A 778 1.95 3.18 14.13
N SER A 779 2.74 2.56 13.24
CA SER A 779 4.21 2.60 13.27
C SER A 779 4.79 3.92 12.72
N ASN A 780 3.94 4.87 12.32
CA ASN A 780 4.31 6.18 11.76
C ASN A 780 5.22 6.08 10.52
N GLU A 781 5.00 5.05 9.69
CA GLU A 781 5.71 4.88 8.42
C GLU A 781 5.18 5.83 7.35
N ARG A 782 6.08 6.51 6.63
CA ARG A 782 5.67 7.47 5.57
C ARG A 782 4.77 6.85 4.49
N SER A 783 4.94 5.56 4.17
CA SER A 783 4.10 4.85 3.17
C SER A 783 2.69 4.50 3.65
N GLY A 784 2.33 4.85 4.89
CA GLY A 784 1.00 4.62 5.45
C GLY A 784 -0.02 5.72 5.15
N TYR A 785 0.37 6.85 4.56
CA TYR A 785 -0.49 8.03 4.38
C TYR A 785 -0.75 8.35 2.89
N PHE A 786 -1.95 8.87 2.61
CA PHE A 786 -2.42 9.37 1.31
C PHE A 786 -2.76 10.86 1.45
N ARG A 787 -2.25 11.75 0.59
CA ARG A 787 -2.47 13.20 0.82
C ARG A 787 -3.93 13.59 0.68
N GLU A 788 -4.64 12.94 -0.23
CA GLU A 788 -6.05 13.15 -0.55
C GLU A 788 -6.95 12.76 0.62
N ALA A 789 -6.53 11.80 1.43
CA ALA A 789 -7.27 11.38 2.61
C ALA A 789 -7.25 12.44 3.72
N TYR A 790 -6.28 13.36 3.77
CA TYR A 790 -6.24 14.36 4.84
C TYR A 790 -7.47 15.26 4.88
N ASN A 791 -8.14 15.47 3.75
CA ASN A 791 -9.33 16.31 3.59
C ASN A 791 -10.61 15.52 3.26
N LEU A 792 -10.58 14.19 3.44
CA LEU A 792 -11.75 13.33 3.30
C LEU A 792 -12.84 13.66 4.34
N SER A 793 -12.45 14.11 5.53
CA SER A 793 -13.35 14.56 6.58
C SER A 793 -13.63 16.06 6.52
N TYR A 794 -14.82 16.46 6.97
CA TYR A 794 -15.17 17.86 7.20
C TYR A 794 -14.41 18.47 8.39
N SER A 795 -14.17 17.70 9.47
CA SER A 795 -13.37 18.17 10.60
C SER A 795 -12.86 17.03 11.48
N ASP A 796 -11.77 17.28 12.19
CA ASP A 796 -11.23 16.40 13.25
C ASP A 796 -11.34 17.09 14.63
N ILE A 797 -12.12 16.50 15.54
CA ILE A 797 -12.35 17.04 16.89
C ILE A 797 -11.06 17.17 17.69
N TYR A 798 -10.17 16.19 17.57
CA TYR A 798 -8.92 16.19 18.32
C TYR A 798 -8.01 17.35 17.90
N ASP A 799 -8.05 17.77 16.63
CA ASP A 799 -7.25 18.89 16.14
C ASP A 799 -7.76 20.25 16.65
N PHE A 800 -9.06 20.53 16.53
CA PHE A 800 -9.60 21.85 16.93
C PHE A 800 -9.86 22.00 18.43
N SER A 801 -10.06 20.91 19.17
CA SER A 801 -10.32 20.98 20.61
C SER A 801 -9.16 21.64 21.35
N SER A 802 -9.46 22.64 22.17
CA SER A 802 -8.50 23.27 23.09
C SER A 802 -8.00 22.31 24.17
N VAL A 803 -8.78 21.26 24.47
CA VAL A 803 -8.45 20.20 25.42
C VAL A 803 -7.90 18.99 24.66
N LYS A 804 -6.63 18.64 24.91
CA LYS A 804 -5.95 17.51 24.25
C LYS A 804 -5.94 16.27 25.15
N GLN A 805 -6.93 15.40 24.99
CA GLN A 805 -7.06 14.11 25.70
C GLN A 805 -7.71 13.04 24.82
N SER A 806 -7.74 11.77 25.26
CA SER A 806 -8.37 10.69 24.50
C SER A 806 -9.90 10.78 24.53
N LEU A 807 -10.56 10.16 23.54
CA LEU A 807 -12.02 10.04 23.50
C LEU A 807 -12.56 9.38 24.78
N LYS A 808 -11.93 8.29 25.21
CA LYS A 808 -12.25 7.59 26.47
C LYS A 808 -12.15 8.46 27.72
N ARG A 809 -11.27 9.46 27.73
CA ARG A 809 -11.20 10.41 28.84
C ARG A 809 -12.35 11.41 28.79
N PHE A 810 -12.71 11.89 27.60
CA PHE A 810 -13.92 12.69 27.42
C PHE A 810 -15.18 11.93 27.81
N GLU A 811 -15.25 10.61 27.57
CA GLU A 811 -16.40 9.81 28.00
C GLU A 811 -16.66 9.96 29.50
N LEU A 812 -15.60 9.82 30.31
CA LEU A 812 -15.64 10.00 31.76
C LEU A 812 -15.92 11.44 32.18
N ASP A 813 -15.44 12.42 31.43
CA ASP A 813 -15.62 13.84 31.76
C ASP A 813 -17.03 14.33 31.45
N LEU A 814 -17.65 13.81 30.39
CA LEU A 814 -19.02 14.13 29.99
C LEU A 814 -20.07 13.20 30.61
N GLY A 815 -19.63 12.15 31.31
CA GLY A 815 -20.52 11.17 31.95
C GLY A 815 -21.29 10.29 30.95
N VAL A 816 -20.83 10.20 29.70
CA VAL A 816 -21.37 9.30 28.67
C VAL A 816 -20.86 7.88 28.90
N HIS A 817 -21.50 6.89 28.27
CA HIS A 817 -21.17 5.48 28.48
C HIS A 817 -19.70 5.19 28.14
N HIS A 818 -18.96 4.71 29.15
CA HIS A 818 -17.54 4.41 29.00
C HIS A 818 -17.37 2.93 28.66
N LEU A 819 -16.80 2.66 27.49
CA LEU A 819 -16.65 1.30 26.99
C LEU A 819 -15.28 1.09 26.36
N GLU A 820 -14.65 -0.03 26.71
CA GLU A 820 -13.37 -0.49 26.18
C GLU A 820 -13.53 -1.92 25.65
N LEU A 821 -13.08 -2.18 24.42
CA LEU A 821 -13.40 -3.43 23.71
C LEU A 821 -12.72 -4.67 24.31
N GLY A 822 -11.45 -4.52 24.71
CA GLY A 822 -10.65 -5.56 25.37
C GLY A 822 -10.23 -6.74 24.49
N LEU A 823 -10.32 -6.62 23.15
CA LEU A 823 -9.82 -7.62 22.20
C LEU A 823 -8.41 -7.29 21.71
N PRO A 824 -7.54 -8.28 21.47
CA PRO A 824 -6.25 -8.06 20.82
C PRO A 824 -6.46 -7.61 19.37
N TRP A 825 -5.98 -6.41 19.07
CA TRP A 825 -6.13 -5.75 17.77
C TRP A 825 -5.31 -6.40 16.64
N ASP A 826 -4.31 -7.20 16.98
CA ASP A 826 -3.42 -7.92 16.08
C ASP A 826 -3.84 -9.36 15.77
N GLU A 827 -4.93 -9.82 16.37
CA GLU A 827 -5.50 -11.15 16.13
C GLU A 827 -6.83 -11.06 15.36
N PRO A 828 -7.17 -12.07 14.54
CA PRO A 828 -8.47 -12.12 13.89
C PRO A 828 -9.60 -12.28 14.91
N VAL A 829 -10.71 -11.57 14.69
CA VAL A 829 -11.88 -11.58 15.57
C VAL A 829 -12.84 -12.70 15.15
N PRO A 830 -13.24 -13.61 16.05
CA PRO A 830 -14.30 -14.59 15.80
C PRO A 830 -15.61 -13.92 15.36
N GLU A 831 -16.32 -14.50 14.40
CA GLU A 831 -17.53 -13.89 13.79
C GLU A 831 -18.63 -13.61 14.82
N GLU A 832 -18.76 -14.46 15.84
CA GLU A 832 -19.70 -14.29 16.95
C GLU A 832 -19.44 -13.02 17.78
N LEU A 833 -18.22 -12.47 17.72
CA LEU A 833 -17.84 -11.24 18.39
C LEU A 833 -17.92 -10.00 17.48
N TRP A 834 -18.18 -10.14 16.18
CA TRP A 834 -18.32 -8.98 15.28
C TRP A 834 -19.43 -8.00 15.70
N PRO A 835 -20.63 -8.45 16.14
CA PRO A 835 -21.65 -7.54 16.66
C PRO A 835 -21.19 -6.77 17.92
N LYS A 836 -20.31 -7.37 18.74
CA LYS A 836 -19.72 -6.71 19.91
C LYS A 836 -18.78 -5.58 19.47
N VAL A 837 -17.93 -5.82 18.47
CA VAL A 837 -17.04 -4.79 17.90
C VAL A 837 -17.85 -3.67 17.25
N ALA A 838 -18.91 -4.00 16.50
CA ALA A 838 -19.79 -3.00 15.92
C ALA A 838 -20.50 -2.14 16.98
N SER A 839 -20.97 -2.76 18.07
CA SER A 839 -21.58 -2.05 19.20
C SER A 839 -20.58 -1.13 19.92
N TYR A 840 -19.32 -1.55 20.04
CA TYR A 840 -18.23 -0.72 20.55
C TYR A 840 -17.99 0.51 19.67
N CYS A 841 -17.84 0.32 18.36
CA CYS A 841 -17.64 1.42 17.41
C CYS A 841 -18.85 2.40 17.41
N VAL A 842 -20.08 1.91 17.57
CA VAL A 842 -21.26 2.79 17.77
C VAL A 842 -21.15 3.63 19.05
N ASN A 843 -20.59 3.10 20.13
CA ASN A 843 -20.34 3.89 21.34
C ASN A 843 -19.37 5.04 21.06
N ASP A 844 -18.29 4.77 20.32
CA ASP A 844 -17.30 5.79 19.97
C ASP A 844 -17.87 6.88 19.03
N VAL A 845 -18.76 6.53 18.10
CA VAL A 845 -19.52 7.52 17.31
C VAL A 845 -20.38 8.42 18.20
N LYS A 846 -21.09 7.85 19.17
CA LYS A 846 -21.93 8.62 20.11
C LYS A 846 -21.10 9.51 21.03
N ALA A 847 -19.97 9.01 21.53
CA ALA A 847 -19.03 9.79 22.31
C ALA A 847 -18.48 10.95 21.46
N THR A 848 -18.12 10.71 20.20
CA THR A 848 -17.64 11.72 19.25
C THR A 848 -18.66 12.85 19.05
N LYS A 849 -19.95 12.51 18.86
CA LYS A 849 -21.06 13.48 18.81
C LYS A 849 -21.17 14.30 20.10
N ALA A 850 -21.13 13.66 21.26
CA ALA A 850 -21.18 14.35 22.55
C ALA A 850 -20.01 15.32 22.77
N VAL A 851 -18.79 14.90 22.39
CA VAL A 851 -17.60 15.76 22.48
C VAL A 851 -17.70 16.95 21.53
N PHE A 852 -18.20 16.75 20.31
CA PHE A 852 -18.40 17.84 19.36
C PHE A 852 -19.29 18.94 19.95
N HIS A 853 -20.43 18.58 20.52
CA HIS A 853 -21.33 19.55 21.18
C HIS A 853 -20.70 20.16 22.43
N ALA A 854 -19.99 19.37 23.25
CA ALA A 854 -19.27 19.89 24.41
C ALA A 854 -18.16 20.87 24.03
N ARG A 855 -17.60 20.78 22.81
CA ARG A 855 -16.55 21.65 22.25
C ARG A 855 -17.07 22.58 21.15
N ALA A 856 -18.37 22.88 21.12
CA ALA A 856 -18.98 23.73 20.08
C ALA A 856 -18.31 25.12 19.97
N ALA A 857 -17.87 25.71 21.08
CA ALA A 857 -17.14 26.97 21.09
C ALA A 857 -15.79 26.88 20.36
N ASP A 858 -15.05 25.77 20.54
CA ASP A 858 -13.79 25.53 19.81
C ASP A 858 -14.04 25.36 18.31
N PHE A 859 -15.14 24.70 17.93
CA PHE A 859 -15.53 24.55 16.53
C PHE A 859 -16.00 25.89 15.91
N LYS A 860 -16.72 26.73 16.66
CA LYS A 860 -17.08 28.09 16.23
C LYS A 860 -15.82 28.94 16.03
N ALA A 861 -14.87 28.89 16.97
CA ALA A 861 -13.56 29.51 16.81
C ALA A 861 -12.81 28.97 15.58
N ARG A 862 -12.88 27.67 15.30
CA ARG A 862 -12.31 27.07 14.08
C ARG A 862 -12.89 27.69 12.81
N LYS A 863 -14.21 27.90 12.73
CA LYS A 863 -14.84 28.56 11.58
C LYS A 863 -14.31 29.99 11.38
N ILE A 864 -14.11 30.73 12.46
CA ILE A 864 -13.51 32.07 12.41
C ILE A 864 -12.06 31.99 11.90
N LEU A 865 -11.25 31.06 12.42
CA LEU A 865 -9.87 30.85 11.95
C LEU A 865 -9.80 30.47 10.47
N ALA A 866 -10.69 29.59 10.02
CA ALA A 866 -10.83 29.22 8.61
C ALA A 866 -11.12 30.46 7.75
N ALA A 867 -12.10 31.28 8.16
CA ALA A 867 -12.45 32.50 7.46
C ALA A 867 -11.32 33.55 7.45
N LEU A 868 -10.55 33.69 8.53
CA LEU A 868 -9.40 34.60 8.61
C LEU A 868 -8.20 34.15 7.77
N SER A 869 -7.94 32.85 7.73
CA SER A 869 -6.79 32.28 7.02
C SER A 869 -7.06 31.95 5.55
N GLY A 870 -8.33 31.80 5.17
CA GLY A 870 -8.74 31.26 3.87
C GLY A 870 -8.63 29.74 3.75
N LEU A 871 -8.27 29.03 4.82
CA LEU A 871 -8.16 27.56 4.86
C LEU A 871 -9.49 26.90 5.23
N SER A 872 -9.58 25.59 5.02
CA SER A 872 -10.76 24.79 5.40
C SER A 872 -10.87 24.61 6.91
N VAL A 873 -12.07 24.30 7.42
CA VAL A 873 -12.25 23.98 8.85
C VAL A 873 -11.56 22.68 9.29
N ASN A 874 -11.18 21.83 8.34
CA ASN A 874 -10.45 20.58 8.57
C ASN A 874 -8.91 20.77 8.64
N ASP A 875 -8.40 21.91 8.17
CA ASP A 875 -6.96 22.19 8.22
C ASP A 875 -6.47 22.25 9.69
N PRO A 876 -5.20 21.92 9.98
CA PRO A 876 -4.74 21.86 11.36
C PRO A 876 -4.60 23.27 11.94
N THR A 877 -4.91 23.46 13.23
CA THR A 877 -4.87 24.79 13.90
C THR A 877 -3.53 25.51 13.65
N ALA A 878 -2.43 24.75 13.68
CA ALA A 878 -1.07 25.24 13.44
C ALA A 878 -0.91 25.87 12.05
N LYS A 879 -1.58 25.32 11.03
CA LYS A 879 -1.55 25.82 9.65
C LYS A 879 -2.33 27.13 9.51
N HIS A 880 -3.50 27.25 10.16
CA HIS A 880 -4.22 28.52 10.23
C HIS A 880 -3.39 29.60 10.90
N ALA A 881 -2.78 29.28 12.06
CA ALA A 881 -1.91 30.20 12.77
C ALA A 881 -0.74 30.66 11.89
N ALA A 882 -0.11 29.74 11.15
CA ALA A 882 1.03 30.06 10.29
C ALA A 882 0.62 30.92 9.10
N LYS A 883 -0.53 30.60 8.48
CA LYS A 883 -1.08 31.37 7.35
C LYS A 883 -1.44 32.79 7.74
N ILE A 884 -2.09 32.96 8.90
CA ILE A 884 -2.45 34.27 9.45
C ILE A 884 -1.19 35.05 9.83
N LEU A 885 -0.22 34.41 10.48
CA LEU A 885 0.95 35.11 11.02
C LEU A 885 1.97 35.49 9.94
N PHE A 886 2.29 34.54 9.06
CA PHE A 886 3.33 34.68 8.05
C PHE A 886 2.80 35.09 6.68
N GLU A 887 1.49 35.32 6.55
CA GLU A 887 0.82 35.80 5.34
C GLU A 887 1.11 34.92 4.10
N GLY A 888 1.30 33.61 4.33
CA GLY A 888 1.63 32.65 3.28
C GLY A 888 3.11 32.57 2.90
N ASP A 889 4.02 33.26 3.59
CA ASP A 889 5.47 33.12 3.36
C ASP A 889 5.98 31.74 3.81
N ARG A 890 6.39 30.93 2.84
CA ARG A 890 6.86 29.56 3.07
C ARG A 890 8.28 29.47 3.63
N ASN A 891 9.07 30.55 3.54
CA ASN A 891 10.45 30.62 4.03
C ASN A 891 10.55 31.51 5.27
N ALA A 892 9.46 31.68 6.02
CA ALA A 892 9.41 32.54 7.20
C ALA A 892 10.51 32.22 8.22
N VAL A 893 10.85 30.94 8.40
CA VAL A 893 11.87 30.46 9.35
C VAL A 893 13.26 31.04 9.06
N GLU A 894 13.61 31.29 7.80
CA GLU A 894 14.91 31.88 7.42
C GLU A 894 15.04 33.33 7.91
N LYS A 895 13.90 34.01 8.13
CA LYS A 895 13.81 35.38 8.60
C LYS A 895 13.71 35.45 10.13
N PHE A 896 13.72 34.32 10.82
CA PHE A 896 13.67 34.28 12.29
C PHE A 896 14.98 34.78 12.89
N VAL A 897 14.84 35.47 14.02
CA VAL A 897 15.96 36.03 14.76
C VAL A 897 16.26 35.12 15.94
N TYR A 898 17.39 34.41 15.85
CA TYR A 898 17.92 33.70 17.01
C TYR A 898 18.74 34.66 17.88
N THR A 899 18.36 34.75 19.16
CA THR A 899 19.06 35.56 20.15
C THR A 899 19.81 34.67 21.12
N ASP A 900 21.12 34.87 21.20
CA ASP A 900 21.95 34.28 22.24
C ASP A 900 21.67 34.98 23.58
N LEU A 901 20.94 34.29 24.46
CA LEU A 901 20.53 34.82 25.77
C LEU A 901 21.71 35.12 26.70
N SER A 902 22.89 34.51 26.49
CA SER A 902 24.07 34.78 27.32
C SER A 902 24.56 36.23 27.21
N LYS A 903 24.19 36.93 26.14
CA LYS A 903 24.48 38.36 25.92
C LYS A 903 23.56 39.27 26.73
N GLN A 904 22.30 38.87 26.96
CA GLN A 904 21.35 39.62 27.80
C GLN A 904 21.48 39.24 29.27
N PHE A 905 21.86 37.99 29.57
CA PHE A 905 22.01 37.45 30.92
C PHE A 905 23.44 36.91 31.11
N PRO A 906 24.43 37.78 31.38
CA PRO A 906 25.83 37.39 31.49
C PRO A 906 26.04 36.29 32.55
N GLY A 907 26.61 35.16 32.13
CA GLY A 907 26.85 34.00 32.99
C GLY A 907 25.81 32.88 32.87
N TYR A 908 24.76 33.06 32.06
CA TYR A 908 23.86 31.97 31.68
C TYR A 908 24.61 30.91 30.85
N LYS A 909 24.36 29.63 31.15
CA LYS A 909 24.94 28.48 30.45
C LYS A 909 23.88 27.41 30.18
N TYR A 910 23.86 26.91 28.96
CA TYR A 910 23.10 25.73 28.55
C TYR A 910 24.05 24.61 28.14
N SER A 911 23.97 23.46 28.82
CA SER A 911 24.79 22.29 28.53
C SER A 911 24.07 21.00 28.93
N PHE A 912 24.12 19.96 28.07
CA PHE A 912 23.51 18.65 28.32
C PHE A 912 22.02 18.70 28.69
N GLY A 913 21.24 19.59 28.06
CA GLY A 913 19.80 19.74 28.34
C GLY A 913 19.49 20.43 29.67
N LYS A 914 20.47 21.07 30.31
CA LYS A 914 20.28 21.83 31.56
C LYS A 914 20.71 23.29 31.39
N SER A 915 19.83 24.18 31.82
CA SER A 915 20.02 25.62 31.83
C SER A 915 20.40 26.07 33.24
N THR A 916 21.52 26.77 33.39
CA THR A 916 21.99 27.29 34.68
C THR A 916 22.30 28.79 34.59
N TYR A 917 21.86 29.56 35.59
CA TYR A 917 22.12 31.00 35.67
C TYR A 917 22.11 31.46 37.13
N ARG A 918 23.10 32.26 37.54
CA ARG A 918 23.32 32.72 38.93
C ARG A 918 23.18 31.61 39.99
N GLY A 919 23.65 30.40 39.67
CA GLY A 919 23.60 29.23 40.55
C GLY A 919 22.25 28.50 40.60
N ILE A 920 21.25 28.96 39.86
CA ILE A 920 19.91 28.36 39.78
C ILE A 920 19.77 27.56 38.49
N THR A 921 19.22 26.35 38.59
CA THR A 921 18.86 25.53 37.42
C THR A 921 17.42 25.84 37.01
N THR A 922 17.18 26.14 35.73
CA THR A 922 15.84 26.44 35.21
C THR A 922 15.34 25.32 34.29
N GLY A 923 14.07 24.97 34.40
CA GLY A 923 13.42 23.95 33.56
C GLY A 923 12.90 24.52 32.24
N GLU A 924 12.59 23.68 31.25
CA GLU A 924 12.12 24.11 29.92
C GLU A 924 10.78 24.87 29.94
N GLY A 925 9.96 24.67 30.98
CA GLY A 925 8.66 25.33 31.19
C GLY A 925 8.69 26.62 32.00
N GLY A 926 9.86 27.12 32.39
CA GLY A 926 10.01 28.33 33.21
C GLY A 926 10.84 28.13 34.48
N LEU A 927 10.84 29.15 35.35
CA LEU A 927 11.42 29.06 36.69
C LEU A 927 10.37 28.54 37.66
N VAL A 928 10.74 27.55 38.47
CA VAL A 928 9.97 27.14 39.65
C VAL A 928 10.87 27.24 40.87
N LEU A 929 10.44 28.05 41.84
CA LEU A 929 11.07 28.18 43.15
C LEU A 929 9.98 28.17 44.20
N ALA A 930 10.20 27.48 45.30
CA ALA A 930 9.22 27.40 46.38
C ALA A 930 9.93 27.35 47.73
N ASP A 931 9.39 28.07 48.69
CA ASP A 931 9.70 27.95 50.11
C ASP A 931 8.46 27.43 50.85
N PRO A 932 8.28 26.09 50.96
CA PRO A 932 7.09 25.50 51.55
C PRO A 932 6.84 26.00 52.98
N GLY A 933 5.61 26.40 53.28
CA GLY A 933 5.23 27.04 54.54
C GLY A 933 3.83 27.64 54.50
N VAL A 934 3.38 28.10 55.67
CA VAL A 934 2.17 28.92 55.80
C VAL A 934 2.56 30.39 55.81
N TYR A 935 1.88 31.17 54.97
CA TYR A 935 2.10 32.61 54.86
C TYR A 935 0.77 33.36 54.87
N PHE A 936 0.80 34.60 55.36
CA PHE A 936 -0.36 35.48 55.49
C PHE A 936 -0.12 36.78 54.72
N ASP A 937 -1.20 37.37 54.21
CA ASP A 937 -1.18 38.60 53.40
C ASP A 937 -0.22 38.47 52.22
N VAL A 938 -0.56 37.58 51.29
CA VAL A 938 0.27 37.25 50.13
C VAL A 938 -0.34 37.87 48.88
N GLU A 939 0.45 38.65 48.16
CA GLU A 939 0.06 39.13 46.83
C GLU A 939 0.73 38.28 45.76
N VAL A 940 -0.04 37.92 44.74
CA VAL A 940 0.42 37.23 43.55
C VAL A 940 0.61 38.25 42.44
N PHE A 941 1.86 38.55 42.11
CA PHE A 941 2.19 39.37 40.95
C PHE A 941 2.37 38.46 39.75
N ASP A 942 1.53 38.61 38.74
CA ASP A 942 1.58 37.83 37.51
C ASP A 942 1.96 38.70 36.31
N ILE A 943 2.70 38.12 35.36
CA ILE A 943 3.04 38.81 34.12
C ILE A 943 1.91 38.57 33.12
N ALA A 944 1.15 39.63 32.80
CA ALA A 944 -0.06 39.57 31.97
C ALA A 944 0.08 38.78 30.64
N SER A 945 1.28 38.67 30.06
CA SER A 945 1.56 37.82 28.90
C SER A 945 3.06 37.52 28.74
N MET A 946 3.67 36.68 29.59
CA MET A 946 5.11 36.48 29.55
C MET A 946 5.64 35.92 28.21
N HIS A 947 5.16 34.76 27.75
CA HIS A 947 5.69 34.15 26.52
C HIS A 947 5.45 35.03 25.28
N PRO A 948 4.24 35.58 25.06
CA PRO A 948 4.02 36.49 23.93
C PRO A 948 4.93 37.72 23.96
N THR A 949 5.16 38.28 25.15
CA THR A 949 6.06 39.43 25.33
C THR A 949 7.53 39.04 25.11
N SER A 950 7.91 37.81 25.47
CA SER A 950 9.25 37.29 25.18
C SER A 950 9.48 37.13 23.68
N ILE A 951 8.49 36.62 22.94
CA ILE A 951 8.51 36.55 21.47
C ILE A 951 8.70 37.96 20.85
N GLU A 952 7.94 38.94 21.35
CA GLU A 952 8.05 40.35 20.94
C GLU A 952 9.47 40.89 21.19
N LYS A 953 9.97 40.80 22.43
CA LYS A 953 11.26 41.40 22.81
C LYS A 953 12.46 40.71 22.19
N LEU A 954 12.34 39.42 21.86
CA LEU A 954 13.37 38.68 21.11
C LEU A 954 13.31 38.96 19.60
N ASN A 955 12.26 39.64 19.13
CA ASN A 955 11.94 39.78 17.71
C ASN A 955 11.98 38.42 16.99
N LEU A 956 11.43 37.37 17.64
CA LEU A 956 11.71 35.97 17.29
C LEU A 956 11.40 35.66 15.82
N PHE A 957 10.29 36.17 15.30
CA PHE A 957 9.83 35.93 13.93
C PHE A 957 10.30 37.00 12.93
N GLY A 958 11.27 37.85 13.32
CA GLY A 958 11.82 38.92 12.51
C GLY A 958 10.73 39.87 11.99
N PRO A 959 10.58 40.04 10.66
CA PRO A 959 9.57 40.95 10.11
C PRO A 959 8.12 40.58 10.47
N TYR A 960 7.85 39.32 10.83
CA TYR A 960 6.49 38.86 11.20
C TYR A 960 6.17 39.02 12.68
N THR A 961 7.14 39.36 13.53
CA THR A 961 6.87 39.60 14.96
C THR A 961 5.79 40.66 15.14
N LYS A 962 5.74 41.68 14.27
CA LYS A 962 4.70 42.72 14.27
C LYS A 962 3.29 42.16 14.08
N ASN A 963 3.12 41.11 13.28
CA ASN A 963 1.82 40.48 13.04
C ASN A 963 1.38 39.71 14.29
N TYR A 964 2.31 39.03 14.96
CA TYR A 964 2.02 38.36 16.23
C TYR A 964 1.58 39.35 17.31
N ILE A 965 2.27 40.50 17.39
CA ILE A 965 1.88 41.62 18.28
C ILE A 965 0.49 42.13 17.91
N ALA A 966 0.20 42.33 16.62
CA ALA A 966 -1.12 42.77 16.18
C ALA A 966 -2.24 41.77 16.55
N ILE A 967 -2.00 40.46 16.53
CA ILE A 967 -2.96 39.46 17.02
C ILE A 967 -3.23 39.63 18.52
N LYS A 968 -2.16 39.79 19.32
CA LYS A 968 -2.27 40.04 20.77
C LYS A 968 -3.05 41.32 21.06
N GLU A 969 -2.70 42.41 20.38
CA GLU A 969 -3.35 43.71 20.56
C GLU A 969 -4.81 43.69 20.09
N ALA A 970 -5.12 43.00 18.99
CA ALA A 970 -6.49 42.87 18.49
C ALA A 970 -7.36 42.15 19.50
N ARG A 971 -6.87 41.04 20.07
CA ARG A 971 -7.56 40.30 21.14
C ARG A 971 -7.85 41.20 22.34
N LEU A 972 -6.89 42.01 22.77
CA LEU A 972 -7.08 42.94 23.89
C LEU A 972 -8.09 44.03 23.55
N ALA A 973 -8.00 44.63 22.36
CA ALA A 973 -8.93 45.66 21.90
C ALA A 973 -10.38 45.14 21.88
N ILE A 974 -10.60 43.91 21.38
CA ILE A 974 -11.91 43.25 21.37
C ILE A 974 -12.41 43.03 22.81
N LYS A 975 -11.57 42.47 23.69
CA LYS A 975 -11.93 42.22 25.10
C LYS A 975 -12.28 43.50 25.88
N HIS A 976 -11.68 44.63 25.50
CA HIS A 976 -11.94 45.94 26.11
C HIS A 976 -13.00 46.77 25.38
N GLY A 977 -13.61 46.25 24.31
CA GLY A 977 -14.65 46.94 23.53
C GLY A 977 -14.14 48.04 22.59
N ASP A 978 -12.83 48.16 22.38
CA ASP A 978 -12.22 49.14 21.48
C ASP A 978 -12.21 48.64 20.02
N LEU A 979 -13.41 48.54 19.45
CA LEU A 979 -13.62 47.97 18.11
C LEU A 979 -13.00 48.84 16.99
N GLN A 980 -12.91 50.15 17.20
CA GLN A 980 -12.27 51.06 16.22
C GLN A 980 -10.78 50.75 16.08
N LYS A 981 -10.09 50.53 17.21
CA LYS A 981 -8.69 50.11 17.20
C LYS A 981 -8.51 48.74 16.55
N ALA A 982 -9.41 47.78 16.82
CA ALA A 982 -9.36 46.43 16.23
C ALA A 982 -9.56 46.42 14.70
N ARG A 983 -10.40 47.31 14.14
CA ARG A 983 -10.64 47.39 12.68
C ARG A 983 -9.39 47.68 11.86
N GLY A 984 -8.43 48.42 12.40
CA GLY A 984 -7.18 48.76 11.73
C GLY A 984 -6.10 47.67 11.82
N MET A 985 -6.31 46.61 12.61
CA MET A 985 -5.30 45.57 12.84
C MET A 985 -5.39 44.44 11.81
N LEU A 986 -4.30 43.66 11.70
CA LEU A 986 -4.18 42.53 10.78
C LEU A 986 -4.60 42.88 9.35
N ASN A 987 -4.23 44.08 8.88
CA ASN A 987 -4.59 44.62 7.57
C ASN A 987 -6.11 44.62 7.28
N GLY A 988 -6.95 44.77 8.32
CA GLY A 988 -8.41 44.80 8.19
C GLY A 988 -9.07 43.42 8.12
N ALA A 989 -8.32 42.32 8.28
CA ALA A 989 -8.86 40.96 8.22
C ALA A 989 -9.97 40.68 9.24
N LEU A 990 -10.00 41.43 10.35
CA LEU A 990 -10.99 41.27 11.42
C LEU A 990 -12.31 41.97 11.14
N VAL A 991 -12.36 42.91 10.19
CA VAL A 991 -13.54 43.76 9.92
C VAL A 991 -14.85 42.97 9.79
N PRO A 992 -14.91 41.81 9.09
CA PRO A 992 -16.15 41.04 8.96
C PRO A 992 -16.73 40.50 10.27
N PHE A 993 -15.92 40.43 11.33
CA PHE A 993 -16.27 39.81 12.61
C PHE A 993 -16.48 40.84 13.74
N LEU A 994 -16.21 42.12 13.48
CA LEU A 994 -16.27 43.18 14.51
C LEU A 994 -17.64 43.85 14.63
N ASP A 995 -18.55 43.59 13.70
CA ASP A 995 -19.95 44.08 13.70
C ASP A 995 -20.94 43.07 14.30
N GLY A 996 -20.42 42.03 14.98
CA GLY A 996 -21.20 40.97 15.59
C GLY A 996 -21.78 41.31 16.97
N THR A 997 -22.58 40.40 17.48
CA THR A 997 -23.07 40.36 18.86
C THR A 997 -21.92 40.26 19.87
N PRO A 998 -22.12 40.61 21.16
CA PRO A 998 -21.10 40.43 22.19
C PRO A 998 -20.54 38.99 22.26
N GLU A 999 -21.40 37.99 22.05
CA GLU A 999 -21.00 36.59 22.00
C GLU A 999 -20.04 36.30 20.82
N GLU A 1000 -20.33 36.84 19.63
CA GLU A 1000 -19.45 36.69 18.46
C GLU A 1000 -18.10 37.39 18.64
N LEU A 1001 -18.07 38.52 19.36
CA LEU A 1001 -16.84 39.21 19.73
C LEU A 1001 -16.02 38.39 20.75
N ASP A 1002 -16.69 37.75 21.72
CA ASP A 1002 -16.04 36.84 22.66
C ASP A 1002 -15.45 35.62 21.94
N ASP A 1003 -16.17 35.04 20.99
CA ASP A 1003 -15.67 33.93 20.15
C ASP A 1003 -14.47 34.33 19.30
N LEU A 1004 -14.48 35.55 18.75
CA LEU A 1004 -13.34 36.11 18.02
C LEU A 1004 -12.13 36.27 18.94
N ALA A 1005 -12.31 36.85 20.13
CA ALA A 1005 -11.25 36.99 21.12
C ALA A 1005 -10.71 35.62 21.58
N TYR A 1006 -11.58 34.63 21.68
CA TYR A 1006 -11.23 33.24 21.99
C TYR A 1006 -10.42 32.60 20.85
N ALA A 1007 -10.83 32.74 19.58
CA ALA A 1007 -10.10 32.26 18.41
C ALA A 1007 -8.68 32.86 18.33
N LEU A 1008 -8.54 34.16 18.57
CA LEU A 1008 -7.22 34.81 18.61
C LEU A 1008 -6.35 34.29 19.77
N LYS A 1009 -6.95 33.97 20.93
CA LYS A 1009 -6.24 33.33 22.06
C LYS A 1009 -5.65 31.98 21.66
N ILE A 1010 -6.40 31.17 20.89
CA ILE A 1010 -5.93 29.87 20.40
C ILE A 1010 -4.67 30.03 19.55
N ILE A 1011 -4.62 31.02 18.64
CA ILE A 1011 -3.42 31.31 17.84
C ILE A 1011 -2.23 31.65 18.74
N ILE A 1012 -2.42 32.54 19.71
CA ILE A 1012 -1.34 32.98 20.61
C ILE A 1012 -0.73 31.79 21.35
N ASN A 1013 -1.57 30.92 21.90
CA ASN A 1013 -1.15 29.76 22.69
C ASN A 1013 -0.47 28.68 21.84
N ILE A 1014 -1.01 28.36 20.67
CA ILE A 1014 -0.43 27.32 19.80
C ILE A 1014 0.93 27.74 19.23
N VAL A 1015 1.08 29.02 18.86
CA VAL A 1015 2.36 29.56 18.36
C VAL A 1015 3.45 29.39 19.41
N TYR A 1016 3.18 29.74 20.67
CA TYR A 1016 4.14 29.51 21.76
C TYR A 1016 4.49 28.02 21.89
N GLY A 1017 3.49 27.14 21.99
CA GLY A 1017 3.71 25.70 22.12
C GLY A 1017 4.57 25.13 20.98
N LEU A 1018 4.37 25.62 19.75
CA LEU A 1018 5.11 25.18 18.57
C LEU A 1018 6.55 25.73 18.52
N THR A 1019 6.83 26.91 19.09
CA THR A 1019 8.22 27.40 19.23
C THR A 1019 9.07 26.53 20.17
N ALA A 1020 8.44 25.86 21.14
CA ALA A 1020 9.08 25.00 22.14
C ALA A 1020 9.14 23.52 21.73
N ALA A 1021 8.39 23.11 20.71
CA ALA A 1021 8.25 21.70 20.33
C ALA A 1021 9.59 21.08 19.87
N HIS A 1022 9.81 19.80 20.17
CA HIS A 1022 11.03 19.08 19.77
C HIS A 1022 10.99 18.45 18.36
N PHE A 1023 9.90 18.64 17.60
CA PHE A 1023 9.79 18.26 16.19
C PHE A 1023 9.79 19.50 15.25
N GLU A 1024 9.98 19.29 13.96
CA GLU A 1024 10.00 20.36 12.95
C GLU A 1024 8.60 20.92 12.71
N ASN A 1025 8.45 22.24 12.70
CA ASN A 1025 7.18 22.92 12.47
C ASN A 1025 7.40 24.37 12.00
N PRO A 1026 6.37 25.06 11.45
CA PRO A 1026 6.53 26.40 10.87
C PRO A 1026 7.02 27.51 11.81
N PHE A 1027 6.93 27.31 13.13
CA PHE A 1027 7.28 28.31 14.15
C PHE A 1027 8.60 28.00 14.86
N ARG A 1028 9.22 26.87 14.57
CA ARG A 1028 10.45 26.46 15.27
C ARG A 1028 11.69 26.90 14.51
N ASP A 1029 12.55 27.63 15.21
CA ASP A 1029 13.93 27.84 14.80
C ASP A 1029 14.80 26.64 15.24
N PRO A 1030 15.52 25.94 14.33
CA PRO A 1030 16.40 24.83 14.70
C PRO A 1030 17.51 25.20 15.68
N ARG A 1031 17.89 26.49 15.75
CA ARG A 1031 18.86 27.02 16.72
C ARG A 1031 18.27 27.11 18.13
N ASN A 1032 16.94 27.13 18.25
CA ASN A 1032 16.22 27.18 19.52
C ASN A 1032 16.20 25.82 20.24
N GLN A 1033 17.36 25.39 20.73
CA GLN A 1033 17.50 24.11 21.45
C GLN A 1033 17.05 24.18 22.91
N ASP A 1034 17.16 25.35 23.57
CA ASP A 1034 16.81 25.53 24.99
C ASP A 1034 15.47 26.25 25.21
N ASN A 1035 14.61 26.37 24.20
CA ASN A 1035 13.37 27.17 24.26
C ASN A 1035 13.61 28.61 24.80
N ILE A 1036 14.34 29.43 24.04
CA ILE A 1036 14.76 30.78 24.42
C ILE A 1036 13.59 31.71 24.80
N VAL A 1037 12.37 31.41 24.33
CA VAL A 1037 11.15 32.15 24.70
C VAL A 1037 10.83 31.96 26.17
N ALA A 1038 10.70 30.72 26.64
CA ALA A 1038 10.46 30.44 28.05
C ALA A 1038 11.69 30.78 28.91
N LYS A 1039 12.90 30.57 28.37
CA LYS A 1039 14.14 30.86 29.12
C LYS A 1039 14.37 32.32 29.37
N ARG A 1040 14.07 33.21 28.41
CA ARG A 1040 14.17 34.65 28.66
C ARG A 1040 13.36 35.05 29.90
N GLY A 1041 12.13 34.54 30.00
CA GLY A 1041 11.26 34.73 31.16
C GLY A 1041 11.83 34.12 32.43
N ALA A 1042 12.28 32.87 32.38
CA ALA A 1042 12.89 32.21 33.56
C ALA A 1042 14.14 32.93 34.08
N LEU A 1043 15.03 33.38 33.19
CA LEU A 1043 16.25 34.11 33.55
C LEU A 1043 15.93 35.49 34.13
N PHE A 1044 14.93 36.16 33.56
CA PHE A 1044 14.38 37.38 34.13
C PHE A 1044 13.84 37.16 35.56
N MET A 1045 13.06 36.10 35.78
CA MET A 1045 12.53 35.79 37.10
C MET A 1045 13.65 35.48 38.11
N VAL A 1046 14.74 34.82 37.68
CA VAL A 1046 15.93 34.63 38.53
C VAL A 1046 16.52 35.98 38.96
N ASP A 1047 16.66 36.93 38.03
CA ASP A 1047 17.18 38.27 38.36
C ASP A 1047 16.23 39.07 39.26
N LEU A 1048 14.91 38.96 39.05
CA LEU A 1048 13.91 39.59 39.91
C LEU A 1048 13.97 39.03 41.33
N VAL A 1049 13.99 37.70 41.48
CA VAL A 1049 14.10 37.03 42.78
C VAL A 1049 15.36 37.48 43.51
N LYS A 1050 16.52 37.44 42.86
CA LYS A 1050 17.78 37.86 43.48
C LYS A 1050 17.76 39.34 43.87
N ALA A 1051 17.17 40.20 43.05
CA ALA A 1051 17.07 41.62 43.36
C ALA A 1051 16.09 41.93 44.51
N LEU A 1052 15.03 41.11 44.68
CA LEU A 1052 14.12 41.18 45.81
C LEU A 1052 14.79 40.65 47.10
N GLU A 1053 15.50 39.52 47.03
CA GLU A 1053 16.27 38.96 48.14
C GLU A 1053 17.34 39.93 48.63
N GLU A 1054 18.08 40.58 47.73
CA GLU A 1054 19.08 41.62 48.05
C GLU A 1054 18.47 42.84 48.77
N ARG A 1055 17.15 43.08 48.60
CA ARG A 1055 16.38 44.13 49.28
C ARG A 1055 15.72 43.64 50.57
N GLY A 1056 15.97 42.40 50.98
CA GLY A 1056 15.35 41.79 52.16
C GLY A 1056 13.88 41.41 51.96
N VAL A 1057 13.39 41.38 50.71
CA VAL A 1057 12.03 40.90 50.39
C VAL A 1057 12.07 39.38 50.26
N HIS A 1058 11.20 38.71 51.00
CA HIS A 1058 11.11 37.26 50.99
C HIS A 1058 10.15 36.77 49.89
N VAL A 1059 10.68 36.06 48.91
CA VAL A 1059 9.92 35.47 47.81
C VAL A 1059 9.49 34.06 48.18
N LEU A 1060 8.18 33.83 48.25
CA LEU A 1060 7.61 32.56 48.73
C LEU A 1060 7.62 31.49 47.63
N HIS A 1061 7.20 31.91 46.43
CA HIS A 1061 6.94 30.99 45.34
C HIS A 1061 7.03 31.74 44.01
N VAL A 1062 7.74 31.13 43.07
CA VAL A 1062 7.73 31.52 41.66
C VAL A 1062 7.25 30.32 40.87
N LYS A 1063 6.26 30.53 40.01
CA LYS A 1063 5.78 29.52 39.07
C LYS A 1063 5.63 30.16 37.71
N THR A 1064 6.67 30.00 36.90
CA THR A 1064 6.80 30.53 35.55
C THR A 1064 6.65 32.06 35.51
N ASP A 1065 5.43 32.58 35.41
CA ASP A 1065 5.02 33.99 35.25
C ASP A 1065 4.55 34.67 36.52
N SER A 1066 4.17 33.89 37.53
CA SER A 1066 3.73 34.43 38.81
C SER A 1066 4.85 34.41 39.84
N ILE A 1067 4.91 35.48 40.65
CA ILE A 1067 5.70 35.57 41.88
C ILE A 1067 4.80 35.91 43.05
N LYS A 1068 4.92 35.14 44.14
CA LYS A 1068 4.13 35.29 45.36
C LYS A 1068 5.02 35.87 46.45
N VAL A 1069 4.61 37.00 47.02
CA VAL A 1069 5.37 37.74 48.03
C VAL A 1069 4.48 37.96 49.24
N ALA A 1070 4.99 37.63 50.44
CA ALA A 1070 4.31 37.94 51.69
C ALA A 1070 4.50 39.42 52.06
N LYS A 1071 3.40 40.07 52.45
CA LYS A 1071 3.35 41.43 53.00
C LYS A 1071 4.15 42.46 52.18
N PRO A 1072 3.94 42.56 50.86
CA PRO A 1072 4.72 43.48 50.05
C PRO A 1072 4.41 44.93 50.44
N SER A 1073 5.46 45.71 50.72
CA SER A 1073 5.34 47.15 50.90
C SER A 1073 4.99 47.84 49.57
N GLN A 1074 4.51 49.09 49.61
CA GLN A 1074 4.29 49.83 48.36
C GLN A 1074 5.57 49.99 47.54
N GLU A 1075 6.71 50.19 48.19
CA GLU A 1075 8.04 50.23 47.54
C GLU A 1075 8.37 48.90 46.86
N THR A 1076 8.01 47.77 47.47
CA THR A 1076 8.17 46.43 46.87
C THR A 1076 7.29 46.26 45.64
N ARG A 1077 6.03 46.71 45.69
CA ARG A 1077 5.11 46.66 44.53
C ARG A 1077 5.64 47.49 43.37
N ASP A 1078 5.99 48.74 43.64
CA ASP A 1078 6.49 49.68 42.64
C ASP A 1078 7.80 49.15 42.04
N PHE A 1079 8.68 48.57 42.86
CA PHE A 1079 9.89 47.93 42.39
C PHE A 1079 9.62 46.73 41.47
N ILE A 1080 8.68 45.84 41.79
CA ILE A 1080 8.33 44.70 40.92
C ILE A 1080 7.82 45.21 39.57
N TYR A 1081 6.93 46.22 39.57
CA TYR A 1081 6.41 46.83 38.34
C TYR A 1081 7.52 47.49 37.51
N GLU A 1082 8.37 48.30 38.12
CA GLU A 1082 9.48 48.96 37.43
C GLU A 1082 10.52 47.95 36.93
N PHE A 1083 10.82 46.92 37.73
CA PHE A 1083 11.75 45.85 37.36
C PHE A 1083 11.25 45.11 36.12
N GLY A 1084 9.97 44.71 36.10
CA GLY A 1084 9.32 44.13 34.93
C GLY A 1084 9.45 45.00 33.69
N ARG A 1085 9.07 46.30 33.80
CA ARG A 1085 9.08 47.24 32.67
C ARG A 1085 10.47 47.38 32.03
N ARG A 1086 11.55 47.30 32.81
CA ARG A 1086 12.93 47.34 32.27
C ARG A 1086 13.24 46.19 31.31
N TYR A 1087 12.62 45.02 31.53
CA TYR A 1087 12.74 43.85 30.65
C TYR A 1087 11.57 43.76 29.64
N GLY A 1088 10.66 44.72 29.68
CA GLY A 1088 9.49 44.78 28.82
C GLY A 1088 8.29 43.95 29.30
N TYR A 1089 8.33 43.41 30.53
CA TYR A 1089 7.22 42.68 31.14
C TYR A 1089 6.35 43.61 31.97
N GLU A 1090 5.03 43.42 31.91
CA GLU A 1090 4.08 44.16 32.71
C GLU A 1090 3.47 43.21 33.74
N PHE A 1091 3.63 43.56 35.01
CA PHE A 1091 3.04 42.83 36.12
C PHE A 1091 1.69 43.42 36.49
N GLU A 1092 0.77 42.54 36.87
CA GLU A 1092 -0.49 42.87 37.52
C GLU A 1092 -0.61 42.08 38.82
N VAL A 1093 -1.46 42.54 39.75
CA VAL A 1093 -1.82 41.70 40.89
C VAL A 1093 -2.98 40.83 40.42
N GLU A 1094 -2.69 39.54 40.29
CA GLU A 1094 -3.67 38.52 39.91
C GLU A 1094 -4.59 38.24 41.08
N ASP A 1095 -3.99 37.89 42.23
CA ASP A 1095 -4.69 37.48 43.43
C ASP A 1095 -4.10 38.10 44.68
N LYS A 1096 -4.96 38.26 45.70
CA LYS A 1096 -4.57 38.59 47.07
C LYS A 1096 -5.12 37.54 48.02
N TYR A 1097 -4.22 36.84 48.70
CA TYR A 1097 -4.58 35.81 49.64
C TYR A 1097 -4.42 36.32 51.07
N GLU A 1098 -5.48 36.18 51.87
CA GLU A 1098 -5.43 36.35 53.32
C GLU A 1098 -4.38 35.39 53.90
N ARG A 1099 -4.39 34.15 53.41
CA ARG A 1099 -3.45 33.10 53.80
C ARG A 1099 -3.24 32.07 52.71
N ILE A 1100 -2.05 31.49 52.67
CA ILE A 1100 -1.67 30.41 51.76
C ILE A 1100 -0.83 29.37 52.49
N CYS A 1101 -1.08 28.10 52.23
CA CYS A 1101 -0.23 27.00 52.64
C CYS A 1101 0.37 26.34 51.40
N LEU A 1102 1.67 26.54 51.21
CA LEU A 1102 2.47 25.97 50.12
C LEU A 1102 3.15 24.71 50.64
N VAL A 1103 2.79 23.52 50.11
CA VAL A 1103 3.34 22.25 50.63
C VAL A 1103 4.56 21.77 49.85
N ASN A 1104 4.71 22.17 48.60
CA ASN A 1104 5.85 21.88 47.74
C ASN A 1104 5.93 22.88 46.56
N ASP A 1105 6.71 22.56 45.53
CA ASP A 1105 6.95 23.37 44.35
C ASP A 1105 5.76 23.57 43.42
N ALA A 1106 4.68 22.80 43.58
CA ALA A 1106 3.54 22.84 42.67
C ALA A 1106 2.16 22.86 43.36
N VAL A 1107 2.09 22.49 44.64
CA VAL A 1107 0.84 22.24 45.36
C VAL A 1107 0.68 23.24 46.50
N TYR A 1108 -0.45 23.94 46.51
CA TYR A 1108 -0.84 24.85 47.59
C TYR A 1108 -2.35 24.96 47.73
N ILE A 1109 -2.78 25.43 48.89
CA ILE A 1109 -4.16 25.85 49.16
C ILE A 1109 -4.12 27.28 49.71
N ALA A 1110 -4.93 28.16 49.14
CA ALA A 1110 -5.00 29.56 49.53
C ALA A 1110 -6.43 29.97 49.84
N ARG A 1111 -6.60 30.98 50.70
CA ARG A 1111 -7.87 31.65 50.95
C ARG A 1111 -7.72 33.12 50.61
N ASP A 1112 -8.61 33.64 49.78
CA ASP A 1112 -8.64 35.07 49.46
C ASP A 1112 -9.33 35.91 50.56
N TYR A 1113 -9.28 37.22 50.40
CA TYR A 1113 -9.93 38.17 51.32
C TYR A 1113 -11.47 38.19 51.21
N GLU A 1114 -12.04 37.58 50.16
CA GLU A 1114 -13.49 37.38 50.02
C GLU A 1114 -13.96 36.09 50.74
N GLY A 1115 -13.02 35.32 51.28
CA GLY A 1115 -13.26 34.10 52.02
C GLY A 1115 -13.33 32.84 51.14
N GLN A 1116 -13.07 32.95 49.83
CA GLN A 1116 -13.07 31.81 48.91
C GLN A 1116 -11.74 31.05 48.96
N TRP A 1117 -11.82 29.74 48.74
CA TRP A 1117 -10.66 28.85 48.76
C TRP A 1117 -10.20 28.50 47.35
N HIS A 1118 -8.87 28.50 47.16
CA HIS A 1118 -8.20 28.27 45.88
C HIS A 1118 -7.21 27.12 46.02
N ALA A 1119 -7.54 25.97 45.43
CA ALA A 1119 -6.68 24.79 45.46
C ALA A 1119 -5.83 24.67 44.19
N THR A 1120 -4.52 24.52 44.37
CA THR A 1120 -3.59 24.20 43.28
C THR A 1120 -2.97 22.83 43.51
N GLY A 1121 -3.11 21.94 42.53
CA GLY A 1121 -2.63 20.56 42.58
C GLY A 1121 -3.72 19.54 42.94
N ALA A 1122 -3.62 18.33 42.40
CA ALA A 1122 -4.67 17.31 42.47
C ALA A 1122 -5.01 16.85 43.92
N GLN A 1123 -4.09 17.03 44.87
CA GLN A 1123 -4.30 16.62 46.25
C GLN A 1123 -5.39 17.45 46.95
N PHE A 1124 -5.39 18.77 46.77
CA PHE A 1124 -6.36 19.67 47.40
C PHE A 1124 -7.56 19.97 46.49
N ALA A 1125 -7.42 19.79 45.18
CA ALA A 1125 -8.50 19.98 44.21
C ALA A 1125 -9.45 18.78 44.11
N GLU A 1126 -9.14 17.67 44.79
CA GLU A 1126 -10.06 16.52 44.83
C GLU A 1126 -11.36 16.93 45.55
N PRO A 1127 -12.55 16.76 44.93
CA PRO A 1127 -13.78 17.38 45.42
C PRO A 1127 -14.13 17.05 46.87
N TYR A 1128 -13.97 15.79 47.29
CA TYR A 1128 -14.23 15.41 48.67
C TYR A 1128 -13.26 16.10 49.63
N VAL A 1129 -11.95 16.05 49.36
CA VAL A 1129 -10.94 16.73 50.18
C VAL A 1129 -11.21 18.23 50.25
N PHE A 1130 -11.50 18.85 49.11
CA PHE A 1130 -11.72 20.30 49.01
C PHE A 1130 -12.93 20.75 49.83
N LYS A 1131 -14.07 20.09 49.64
CA LYS A 1131 -15.32 20.43 50.34
C LYS A 1131 -15.27 20.10 51.82
N THR A 1132 -14.64 18.99 52.21
CA THR A 1132 -14.55 18.61 53.62
C THR A 1132 -13.59 19.47 54.42
N LEU A 1133 -12.42 19.80 53.88
CA LEU A 1133 -11.41 20.58 54.60
C LEU A 1133 -11.61 22.09 54.48
N PHE A 1134 -12.01 22.60 53.33
CA PHE A 1134 -11.92 24.03 53.01
C PHE A 1134 -13.28 24.71 52.76
N SER A 1135 -13.97 24.41 51.65
CA SER A 1135 -15.17 25.17 51.26
C SER A 1135 -16.41 24.89 52.11
N LYS A 1136 -16.47 23.72 52.75
CA LYS A 1136 -17.61 23.24 53.56
C LYS A 1136 -18.94 23.14 52.80
N GLU A 1137 -18.90 23.16 51.46
CA GLU A 1137 -20.08 22.92 50.63
C GLU A 1137 -20.60 21.49 50.81
N PRO A 1138 -21.93 21.26 50.70
CA PRO A 1138 -22.48 19.92 50.71
C PRO A 1138 -21.88 19.05 49.60
N LEU A 1139 -21.57 17.79 49.94
CA LEU A 1139 -21.12 16.80 48.97
C LEU A 1139 -22.30 16.36 48.08
N THR A 1140 -22.03 16.18 46.80
CA THR A 1140 -22.91 15.48 45.84
C THR A 1140 -22.32 14.13 45.47
N PHE A 1141 -23.09 13.29 44.80
CA PHE A 1141 -22.61 11.98 44.37
C PHE A 1141 -21.43 12.10 43.39
N GLU A 1142 -21.44 13.10 42.51
CA GLU A 1142 -20.38 13.37 41.55
C GLU A 1142 -19.04 13.68 42.23
N ASP A 1143 -19.06 14.31 43.41
CA ASP A 1143 -17.85 14.60 44.19
C ASP A 1143 -17.16 13.33 44.68
N LEU A 1144 -17.86 12.20 44.71
CA LEU A 1144 -17.32 10.90 45.11
C LEU A 1144 -16.74 10.14 43.90
N ILE A 1145 -16.89 10.60 42.67
CA ILE A 1145 -16.41 9.84 41.50
C ILE A 1145 -14.89 10.00 41.34
N LEU A 1146 -14.16 8.90 41.57
CA LEU A 1146 -12.70 8.85 41.41
C LEU A 1146 -12.33 8.48 39.99
N LYS A 1147 -11.94 9.48 39.20
CA LYS A 1147 -11.41 9.27 37.84
C LYS A 1147 -9.93 8.87 37.91
N LYS A 1148 -9.61 7.65 37.50
CA LYS A 1148 -8.23 7.13 37.44
C LYS A 1148 -7.79 6.93 36.01
N THR A 1149 -6.49 7.10 35.75
CA THR A 1149 -5.88 6.87 34.44
C THR A 1149 -4.46 6.36 34.61
N VAL A 1150 -4.07 5.38 33.81
CA VAL A 1150 -2.74 4.77 33.78
C VAL A 1150 -2.21 4.70 32.37
N THR A 1151 -0.88 4.58 32.23
CA THR A 1151 -0.24 4.43 30.91
C THR A 1151 -0.32 3.01 30.34
N THR A 1152 -0.73 2.02 31.15
CA THR A 1152 -0.84 0.61 30.75
C THR A 1152 -2.30 0.19 30.71
N SER A 1153 -2.76 -0.72 31.59
CA SER A 1153 -4.15 -1.14 31.67
C SER A 1153 -4.61 -1.26 33.13
N ILE A 1154 -5.87 -0.91 33.37
CA ILE A 1154 -6.61 -1.05 34.62
C ILE A 1154 -7.43 -2.34 34.54
N TRP A 1155 -7.35 -3.12 35.61
CA TRP A 1155 -8.11 -4.35 35.81
C TRP A 1155 -8.82 -4.28 37.14
N MET A 1156 -10.03 -4.82 37.19
CA MET A 1156 -10.79 -5.00 38.42
C MET A 1156 -10.81 -6.49 38.77
N ASP A 1157 -10.34 -6.83 39.96
CA ASP A 1157 -10.29 -8.20 40.47
C ASP A 1157 -11.40 -8.40 41.51
N THR A 1158 -12.42 -9.17 41.16
CA THR A 1158 -13.55 -9.52 42.05
C THR A 1158 -13.32 -10.81 42.84
N GLY A 1159 -12.25 -11.55 42.54
CA GLY A 1159 -11.91 -12.84 43.12
C GLY A 1159 -11.15 -12.76 44.45
N THR A 1160 -10.46 -13.85 44.81
CA THR A 1160 -9.60 -13.94 46.00
C THR A 1160 -8.12 -13.87 45.60
N GLU A 1161 -7.20 -13.68 46.56
CA GLU A 1161 -5.76 -13.68 46.26
C GLU A 1161 -5.27 -15.01 45.64
N GLU A 1162 -5.92 -16.13 45.98
CA GLU A 1162 -5.57 -17.48 45.54
C GLU A 1162 -6.24 -17.84 44.20
N ALA A 1163 -7.38 -17.22 43.88
CA ALA A 1163 -8.15 -17.41 42.66
C ALA A 1163 -8.63 -16.03 42.15
N PRO A 1164 -7.74 -15.25 41.52
CA PRO A 1164 -8.08 -13.93 41.01
C PRO A 1164 -9.06 -14.03 39.84
N ASP A 1165 -10.07 -13.17 39.84
CA ASP A 1165 -11.08 -13.06 38.78
C ASP A 1165 -11.02 -11.64 38.21
N ARG A 1166 -10.14 -11.46 37.23
CA ARG A 1166 -9.73 -10.15 36.71
C ARG A 1166 -10.48 -9.82 35.44
N ARG A 1167 -11.21 -8.71 35.48
CA ARG A 1167 -11.86 -8.10 34.32
C ARG A 1167 -11.08 -6.88 33.86
N TYR A 1168 -10.80 -6.80 32.56
CA TYR A 1168 -10.19 -5.63 31.93
C TYR A 1168 -11.17 -4.45 31.96
N ILE A 1169 -10.69 -3.28 32.37
CA ILE A 1169 -11.49 -2.05 32.39
C ILE A 1169 -11.06 -1.08 31.27
N GLY A 1170 -9.76 -0.90 31.05
CA GLY A 1170 -9.26 0.10 30.08
C GLY A 1170 -8.01 0.83 30.57
N ARG A 1171 -7.64 1.94 29.93
CA ARG A 1171 -6.55 2.82 30.43
C ARG A 1171 -7.03 3.86 31.43
N SER A 1172 -8.31 4.18 31.37
CA SER A 1172 -8.99 5.14 32.23
C SER A 1172 -10.24 4.50 32.81
N GLY A 1173 -10.75 5.03 33.91
CA GLY A 1173 -12.02 4.59 34.48
C GLY A 1173 -12.49 5.53 35.58
N ALA A 1174 -13.79 5.49 35.86
CA ALA A 1174 -14.42 6.21 36.97
C ALA A 1174 -14.89 5.20 38.02
N PHE A 1175 -14.48 5.39 39.26
CA PHE A 1175 -14.68 4.40 40.32
C PHE A 1175 -15.24 5.02 41.59
N ILE A 1176 -15.98 4.21 42.35
CA ILE A 1176 -16.47 4.56 43.69
C ILE A 1176 -16.02 3.43 44.64
N PRO A 1177 -15.35 3.75 45.76
CA PRO A 1177 -15.00 2.79 46.78
C PRO A 1177 -16.27 2.36 47.54
N VAL A 1178 -16.40 1.07 47.82
CA VAL A 1178 -17.61 0.49 48.42
C VAL A 1178 -17.29 -0.42 49.60
N THR A 1179 -18.18 -0.44 50.59
CA THR A 1179 -18.06 -1.31 51.77
C THR A 1179 -18.53 -2.75 51.49
N GLU A 1180 -19.44 -2.91 50.54
CA GLU A 1180 -20.02 -4.20 50.15
C GLU A 1180 -19.96 -4.38 48.63
N GLY A 1181 -19.60 -5.58 48.17
CA GLY A 1181 -19.41 -5.87 46.76
C GLY A 1181 -18.13 -5.27 46.15
N GLY A 1182 -18.10 -5.10 44.82
CA GLY A 1182 -16.98 -4.52 44.07
C GLY A 1182 -15.72 -5.39 44.00
N GLY A 1183 -14.65 -4.85 43.41
CA GLY A 1183 -13.37 -5.51 43.21
C GLY A 1183 -12.16 -4.64 43.56
N THR A 1184 -10.99 -5.24 43.68
CA THR A 1184 -9.73 -4.51 43.88
C THR A 1184 -9.18 -4.01 42.54
N LEU A 1185 -8.64 -2.79 42.51
CA LEU A 1185 -8.12 -2.18 41.28
C LEU A 1185 -6.63 -2.45 41.11
N TRP A 1186 -6.27 -3.00 39.94
CA TRP A 1186 -4.92 -3.38 39.58
C TRP A 1186 -4.46 -2.69 38.29
N ARG A 1187 -3.16 -2.43 38.22
CA ARG A 1187 -2.44 -2.04 37.02
C ARG A 1187 -1.64 -3.22 36.51
N GLU A 1188 -1.83 -3.59 35.25
CA GLU A 1188 -1.00 -4.58 34.56
C GLU A 1188 0.13 -3.88 33.79
N LYS A 1189 1.33 -4.46 33.82
CA LYS A 1189 2.48 -4.07 33.00
C LYS A 1189 3.38 -5.29 32.79
N ASP A 1190 3.64 -5.64 31.54
CA ASP A 1190 4.54 -6.75 31.15
C ASP A 1190 4.16 -8.10 31.81
N GLY A 1191 2.86 -8.37 31.91
CA GLY A 1191 2.29 -9.57 32.55
C GLY A 1191 2.25 -9.53 34.08
N LYS A 1192 2.70 -8.43 34.72
CA LYS A 1192 2.72 -8.27 36.17
C LYS A 1192 1.62 -7.33 36.64
N TYR A 1193 0.92 -7.74 37.69
CA TYR A 1193 -0.17 -6.97 38.30
C TYR A 1193 0.32 -6.31 39.59
N SER A 1194 0.04 -5.02 39.74
CA SER A 1194 0.28 -4.26 40.97
C SER A 1194 -0.94 -3.42 41.34
N ALA A 1195 -1.22 -3.23 42.63
CA ALA A 1195 -2.36 -2.42 43.06
C ALA A 1195 -2.27 -1.00 42.47
N LEU A 1196 -3.40 -0.49 41.99
CA LEU A 1196 -3.47 0.86 41.44
C LEU A 1196 -3.09 1.90 42.53
N GLY A 1197 -2.47 3.00 42.10
CA GLY A 1197 -1.97 4.01 43.02
C GLY A 1197 -3.04 4.54 43.98
N GLY A 1198 -2.83 4.29 45.28
CA GLY A 1198 -3.72 4.73 46.33
C GLY A 1198 -5.05 3.99 46.41
N THR A 1199 -5.18 2.77 45.86
CA THR A 1199 -6.40 1.94 45.98
C THR A 1199 -6.21 0.69 46.83
N LYS A 1200 -4.97 0.42 47.26
CA LYS A 1200 -4.63 -0.77 48.05
C LYS A 1200 -5.44 -0.81 49.35
N GLY A 1201 -6.09 -1.94 49.60
CA GLY A 1201 -6.89 -2.18 50.81
C GLY A 1201 -8.36 -1.81 50.68
N TYR A 1202 -8.81 -1.31 49.53
CA TYR A 1202 -10.20 -0.90 49.29
C TYR A 1202 -10.79 -1.64 48.09
N ARG A 1203 -12.12 -1.81 48.09
CA ARG A 1203 -12.88 -2.36 46.96
C ARG A 1203 -13.63 -1.24 46.25
N PHE A 1204 -13.78 -1.38 44.93
CA PHE A 1204 -14.35 -0.37 44.06
C PHE A 1204 -15.36 -0.99 43.10
N VAL A 1205 -16.33 -0.18 42.69
CA VAL A 1205 -17.22 -0.44 41.55
C VAL A 1205 -17.04 0.67 40.51
N GLU A 1206 -17.44 0.40 39.27
CA GLU A 1206 -17.49 1.43 38.22
C GLU A 1206 -18.60 2.43 38.55
N ALA A 1207 -18.32 3.73 38.45
CA ALA A 1207 -19.25 4.77 38.88
C ALA A 1207 -20.60 4.70 38.15
N GLU A 1208 -20.60 4.25 36.89
CA GLU A 1208 -21.82 4.10 36.08
C GLU A 1208 -22.81 3.09 36.67
N THR A 1209 -22.34 2.04 37.36
CA THR A 1209 -23.22 1.03 37.97
C THR A 1209 -23.90 1.53 39.25
N MET A 1210 -23.50 2.70 39.76
CA MET A 1210 -23.99 3.29 41.00
C MET A 1210 -24.71 4.63 40.78
N LYS A 1211 -24.92 5.08 39.53
CA LYS A 1211 -25.55 6.39 39.23
C LYS A 1211 -26.94 6.59 39.87
N GLU A 1212 -27.63 5.50 40.25
CA GLU A 1212 -28.94 5.55 40.93
C GLU A 1212 -28.85 5.46 42.47
N ALA A 1213 -27.68 5.13 43.02
CA ALA A 1213 -27.45 5.11 44.46
C ALA A 1213 -27.19 6.54 44.94
N ALA A 1214 -28.05 7.08 45.80
CA ALA A 1214 -27.81 8.36 46.45
C ALA A 1214 -26.62 8.25 47.44
N LEU A 1215 -26.27 9.35 48.12
CA LEU A 1215 -25.14 9.43 49.06
C LEU A 1215 -25.21 8.42 50.23
N ASP A 1216 -26.36 7.77 50.42
CA ASP A 1216 -26.65 6.71 51.40
C ASP A 1216 -26.37 5.28 50.90
N GLY A 1217 -25.90 5.11 49.66
CA GLY A 1217 -25.44 3.83 49.14
C GLY A 1217 -24.25 3.23 49.92
N PRO A 1218 -23.82 1.99 49.63
CA PRO A 1218 -22.73 1.29 50.32
C PRO A 1218 -21.34 1.85 49.98
N ILE A 1219 -21.15 3.17 50.09
CA ILE A 1219 -19.92 3.90 49.77
C ILE A 1219 -18.96 3.80 50.95
N ASP A 1220 -17.70 3.44 50.67
CA ASP A 1220 -16.66 3.40 51.70
C ASP A 1220 -16.06 4.79 51.92
N TYR A 1221 -16.69 5.54 52.81
CA TYR A 1221 -16.21 6.85 53.24
C TYR A 1221 -14.85 6.82 53.96
N THR A 1222 -14.34 5.66 54.41
CA THR A 1222 -13.03 5.58 55.06
C THR A 1222 -11.89 5.83 54.06
N TYR A 1223 -12.10 5.50 52.78
CA TYR A 1223 -11.18 5.86 51.69
C TYR A 1223 -10.98 7.37 51.57
N TYR A 1224 -12.08 8.09 51.48
CA TYR A 1224 -12.10 9.54 51.32
C TYR A 1224 -11.58 10.27 52.55
N ARG A 1225 -11.93 9.77 53.76
CA ARG A 1225 -11.35 10.28 55.01
C ARG A 1225 -9.83 10.11 55.03
N ALA A 1226 -9.30 8.95 54.62
CA ALA A 1226 -7.85 8.75 54.54
C ALA A 1226 -7.17 9.72 53.55
N MET A 1227 -7.82 10.08 52.45
CA MET A 1227 -7.33 11.13 51.55
C MET A 1227 -7.33 12.51 52.21
N SER A 1228 -8.42 12.86 52.90
CA SER A 1228 -8.56 14.10 53.66
C SER A 1228 -7.51 14.20 54.78
N ASP A 1229 -7.29 13.12 55.52
CA ASP A 1229 -6.27 13.04 56.58
C ASP A 1229 -4.86 13.20 56.03
N LYS A 1230 -4.58 12.63 54.86
CA LYS A 1230 -3.29 12.81 54.18
C LYS A 1230 -3.09 14.25 53.70
N ALA A 1231 -4.15 14.91 53.22
CA ALA A 1231 -4.14 16.32 52.86
C ALA A 1231 -3.91 17.22 54.07
N ARG A 1232 -4.63 16.97 55.17
CA ARG A 1232 -4.43 17.61 56.47
C ARG A 1232 -3.00 17.45 56.97
N SER A 1233 -2.47 16.23 56.99
CA SER A 1233 -1.10 15.94 57.43
C SER A 1233 -0.03 16.63 56.57
N ALA A 1234 -0.28 16.82 55.27
CA ALA A 1234 0.64 17.58 54.41
C ALA A 1234 0.70 19.07 54.81
N ILE A 1235 -0.44 19.65 55.21
CA ILE A 1235 -0.51 21.02 55.72
C ILE A 1235 0.15 21.11 57.10
N GLU A 1236 -0.13 20.18 58.01
CA GLU A 1236 0.43 20.15 59.37
C GLU A 1236 1.95 20.00 59.40
N LYS A 1237 2.57 19.47 58.33
CA LYS A 1237 4.03 19.41 58.18
C LYS A 1237 4.66 20.77 57.86
N CYS A 1238 3.87 21.72 57.36
CA CYS A 1238 4.31 23.10 57.16
C CYS A 1238 4.33 23.83 58.50
N SER A 1239 5.25 24.78 58.66
CA SER A 1239 5.26 25.68 59.82
C SER A 1239 3.90 26.37 59.94
N ASP A 1240 3.29 26.35 61.12
CA ASP A 1240 1.97 26.92 61.43
C ASP A 1240 0.76 26.27 60.70
N GLY A 1241 0.92 25.05 60.18
CA GLY A 1241 -0.14 24.30 59.48
C GLY A 1241 -1.40 24.02 60.30
N THR A 1242 -1.28 23.75 61.59
CA THR A 1242 -2.45 23.51 62.47
C THR A 1242 -3.27 24.80 62.62
N ALA A 1243 -2.62 25.94 62.86
CA ALA A 1243 -3.28 27.24 62.94
C ALA A 1243 -3.93 27.65 61.61
N PHE A 1244 -3.35 27.27 60.48
CA PHE A 1244 -3.93 27.50 59.15
C PHE A 1244 -5.29 26.82 58.95
N LEU A 1245 -5.45 25.61 59.47
CA LEU A 1245 -6.71 24.85 59.40
C LEU A 1245 -7.74 25.31 60.43
N GLU A 1246 -7.28 25.74 61.61
CA GLU A 1246 -8.14 26.15 62.73
C GLU A 1246 -8.61 27.61 62.66
N ALA A 1247 -7.92 28.49 61.92
CA ALA A 1247 -8.29 29.90 61.78
C ALA A 1247 -9.54 30.13 60.89
N GLY A 1248 -10.47 29.18 60.85
CA GLY A 1248 -11.69 29.20 60.04
C GLY A 1248 -12.95 28.71 60.75
N ASP A 1249 -12.94 28.63 62.09
CA ASP A 1249 -14.16 28.53 62.90
C ASP A 1249 -14.55 29.90 63.48
#